data_AF-A0AAN6IN74-F1
#
_entry.id   AF-A0AAN6IN74-F1
#
_cell.length_a   1.000
_cell.length_b   1.000
_cell.length_c   1.000
_cell.angle_alpha   90.00
_cell.angle_beta   90.00
_cell.angle_gamma   90.00
#
_symmetry.space_group_name_H-M   'P 1'
#
loop_
_entity.id
_entity.type
_entity.pdbx_description
1 polymer ?
#
loop_
_entity_poly.entity_id
_entity_poly.type
_entity_poly.pdbx_seq_one_letter_code
_entity_poly.pdbx_strand_id
1 'polypeptide(L)'
;MGDRESAVFGLPSTRGRGRGKPYQSRQQPDASALSTHFPAAALDAEQSRLDMRLDKARTDDEIDSKLGFPRFQEGAQRLGWLINMHATSVMNSDKQVEQSAVDYYFLEQDGGSFKCTVTFSPYIYLACTLGSESDVEEWLVRKHTKISRVSTVEREDLHMANHLTGTKRVLVKLEFHNVTDLMAVRRELQPIVRRNSRRKELVSAYADTETQEVEDCVLEMREFDVPYYLRVAIDNEIRVGLWYDVRTDSGTITLSRRDDLVQRADPVVLAFDIETTKLPLKFPDANVDMIMMISYMIDGQGYLITNREVVAHDIEDFEYSPTVEFPGPFVIFNEQDEASVLRRFFDHICDARPTVLATYNGDSFDWPFVDTRARHHGIDMSAEIGWYRDESDEYKSRTCVHMDCFRWVKRDSYLPVGSQGLKAVTTAKLGYNPMEIDPEDMTRFAAEQPQTLAQYSVSDAVATYYLYMKYVHPFIFSLCNIIPLNPDEVLRKGSGTLCETLLMVEAYNANVAIPNKHADPPERMWDGHLVETETYVGGHVEALEAGVFRSDINMHFRIDPAGAQQLIDELDRALRFSIEVEGKLTMEDIENYDEVRGQIAACLEDLRDTPLRNEPPLLYHLDVAAMYPNIILTNRLQPDAIVDEATCASCDFNVPGKT
;
A
#
# COMPACT_ATOMS: atom_id res chain seq x y z
N MET A 1 1.42 40.61 -51.80
CA MET A 1 0.03 40.21 -52.13
C MET A 1 -0.21 38.88 -51.46
N GLY A 2 -0.98 38.87 -50.38
CA GLY A 2 -1.42 37.66 -49.67
C GLY A 2 -0.82 37.48 -48.27
N ASP A 3 -1.24 38.30 -47.32
CA ASP A 3 -1.17 38.04 -45.88
C ASP A 3 -1.94 36.76 -45.51
N ARG A 4 -1.50 36.05 -44.45
CA ARG A 4 -2.41 35.55 -43.41
C ARG A 4 -1.69 35.13 -42.12
N GLU A 5 -2.28 35.64 -41.05
CA GLU A 5 -1.85 35.63 -39.65
C GLU A 5 -2.04 34.27 -38.95
N SER A 6 -1.30 34.18 -37.84
CA SER A 6 -1.44 33.32 -36.67
C SER A 6 -2.87 33.14 -36.14
N ALA A 7 -3.19 31.93 -35.65
CA ALA A 7 -4.31 31.70 -34.73
C ALA A 7 -3.94 30.65 -33.66
N VAL A 8 -3.61 31.16 -32.47
CA VAL A 8 -3.63 30.43 -31.19
C VAL A 8 -5.03 30.63 -30.61
N PHE A 9 -5.75 29.56 -30.30
CA PHE A 9 -7.08 29.66 -29.66
C PHE A 9 -6.96 29.54 -28.15
N GLY A 10 -7.31 30.64 -27.47
CA GLY A 10 -7.37 30.76 -26.02
C GLY A 10 -8.68 30.23 -25.41
N LEU A 11 -8.55 29.81 -24.15
CA LEU A 11 -9.63 29.42 -23.25
C LEU A 11 -10.35 30.68 -22.70
N PRO A 12 -11.69 30.70 -22.61
CA PRO A 12 -12.41 31.87 -22.10
C PRO A 12 -12.48 31.87 -20.57
N SER A 13 -12.02 32.98 -19.99
CA SER A 13 -12.26 33.37 -18.60
C SER A 13 -13.63 34.04 -18.48
N THR A 14 -14.52 33.52 -17.64
CA THR A 14 -15.81 34.13 -17.31
C THR A 14 -15.77 34.72 -15.90
N ARG A 15 -15.41 36.02 -15.84
CA ARG A 15 -15.64 36.88 -14.67
C ARG A 15 -17.12 37.27 -14.59
N GLY A 16 -17.86 36.65 -13.68
CA GLY A 16 -19.21 37.07 -13.29
C GLY A 16 -19.18 38.13 -12.17
N ARG A 17 -19.60 39.36 -12.50
CA ARG A 17 -19.87 40.43 -11.52
C ARG A 17 -21.15 40.11 -10.73
N GLY A 18 -21.01 39.82 -9.43
CA GLY A 18 -22.11 39.74 -8.47
C GLY A 18 -22.17 40.98 -7.57
N ARG A 19 -23.32 41.67 -7.57
CA ARG A 19 -23.63 42.88 -6.80
C ARG A 19 -23.65 42.63 -5.29
N GLY A 20 -23.18 43.60 -4.52
CA GLY A 20 -23.18 43.59 -3.06
C GLY A 20 -24.56 43.69 -2.41
N LYS A 21 -24.62 43.22 -1.15
CA LYS A 21 -25.63 43.55 -0.13
C LYS A 21 -24.96 43.63 1.25
N PRO A 22 -25.54 44.40 2.20
CA PRO A 22 -24.79 45.07 3.26
C PRO A 22 -24.59 44.25 4.53
N TYR A 23 -23.55 44.64 5.26
CA TYR A 23 -23.17 44.25 6.61
C TYR A 23 -24.35 44.40 7.59
N GLN A 24 -24.76 43.31 8.24
CA GLN A 24 -25.60 43.34 9.44
C GLN A 24 -24.75 42.93 10.64
N SER A 25 -24.58 43.88 11.56
CA SER A 25 -24.01 43.69 12.89
C SER A 25 -24.82 42.68 13.69
N ARG A 26 -24.22 41.55 14.07
CA ARG A 26 -24.76 40.66 15.11
C ARG A 26 -24.12 40.99 16.46
N GLN A 27 -24.98 41.40 17.39
CA GLN A 27 -24.69 41.60 18.81
C GLN A 27 -24.15 40.31 19.44
N GLN A 28 -23.14 40.46 20.31
CA GLN A 28 -22.70 39.43 21.26
C GLN A 28 -23.86 39.09 22.21
N PRO A 29 -24.11 37.80 22.52
CA PRO A 29 -24.82 37.42 23.73
C PRO A 29 -23.83 37.31 24.90
N ASP A 30 -24.22 37.92 26.01
CA ASP A 30 -23.55 37.87 27.32
C ASP A 30 -23.31 36.45 27.83
N ALA A 31 -22.17 36.29 28.49
CA ALA A 31 -21.80 35.12 29.25
C ALA A 31 -22.53 35.09 30.60
N SER A 32 -23.52 34.20 30.76
CA SER A 32 -23.84 33.58 32.05
C SER A 32 -24.79 32.39 31.88
N ALA A 33 -24.55 31.33 32.66
CA ALA A 33 -25.32 30.08 32.81
C ALA A 33 -25.00 28.92 31.82
N LEU A 34 -23.85 28.28 32.03
CA LEU A 34 -23.63 26.87 31.64
C LEU A 34 -24.26 25.97 32.71
N SER A 35 -25.50 25.52 32.48
CA SER A 35 -26.06 24.37 33.19
C SER A 35 -25.74 23.09 32.44
N THR A 36 -25.23 22.09 33.14
CA THR A 36 -25.00 20.71 32.71
C THR A 36 -26.30 20.01 32.33
N HIS A 37 -26.70 20.11 31.06
CA HIS A 37 -27.64 19.19 30.45
C HIS A 37 -27.11 18.76 29.07
N PHE A 38 -26.56 17.55 29.02
CA PHE A 38 -26.36 16.84 27.75
C PHE A 38 -27.74 16.63 27.12
N PRO A 39 -28.00 17.13 25.89
CA PRO A 39 -29.32 16.99 25.28
C PRO A 39 -29.55 15.52 24.90
N ALA A 40 -30.68 14.95 25.31
CA ALA A 40 -31.08 13.55 25.05
C ALA A 40 -30.95 13.13 23.57
N ALA A 41 -31.15 14.06 22.64
CA ALA A 41 -30.99 13.83 21.20
C ALA A 41 -29.56 13.44 20.76
N ALA A 42 -28.53 13.87 21.50
CA ALA A 42 -27.14 13.49 21.20
C ALA A 42 -26.84 12.05 21.65
N LEU A 43 -27.40 11.62 22.77
CA LEU A 43 -27.29 10.25 23.28
C LEU A 43 -28.06 9.27 22.37
N ASP A 44 -29.25 9.63 21.91
CA ASP A 44 -30.03 8.83 20.96
C ASP A 44 -29.29 8.63 19.63
N ALA A 45 -28.57 9.67 19.16
CA ALA A 45 -27.78 9.58 17.94
C ALA A 45 -26.50 8.74 18.09
N GLU A 46 -25.84 8.78 19.26
CA GLU A 46 -24.66 7.96 19.55
C GLU A 46 -25.04 6.49 19.70
N GLN A 47 -26.14 6.20 20.40
CA GLN A 47 -26.69 4.85 20.52
C GLN A 47 -27.09 4.28 19.16
N SER A 48 -27.79 5.08 18.32
CA SER A 48 -28.18 4.64 16.97
C SER A 48 -26.96 4.29 16.10
N ARG A 49 -25.85 5.01 16.21
CA ARG A 49 -24.61 4.71 15.47
C ARG A 49 -23.92 3.44 15.98
N LEU A 50 -23.93 3.22 17.29
CA LEU A 50 -23.43 1.99 17.90
C LEU A 50 -24.24 0.79 17.40
N ASP A 51 -25.57 0.89 17.45
CA ASP A 51 -26.46 -0.17 17.00
C ASP A 51 -26.22 -0.50 15.51
N MET A 52 -26.07 0.52 14.65
CA MET A 52 -25.72 0.31 13.23
C MET A 52 -24.38 -0.41 13.04
N ARG A 53 -23.36 -0.10 13.85
CA ARG A 53 -22.05 -0.79 13.76
C ARG A 53 -22.14 -2.25 14.20
N LEU A 54 -22.86 -2.52 15.29
CA LEU A 54 -23.03 -3.88 15.80
C LEU A 54 -23.91 -4.73 14.87
N ASP A 55 -24.96 -4.14 14.30
CA ASP A 55 -25.78 -4.80 13.28
C ASP A 55 -24.97 -5.10 12.02
N LYS A 56 -24.10 -4.18 11.60
CA LYS A 56 -23.15 -4.43 10.51
C LYS A 56 -22.20 -5.57 10.86
N ALA A 57 -21.55 -5.55 12.03
CA ALA A 57 -20.63 -6.61 12.44
C ALA A 57 -21.32 -7.98 12.52
N ARG A 58 -22.59 -8.03 12.95
CA ARG A 58 -23.40 -9.26 12.95
C ARG A 58 -23.70 -9.74 11.53
N THR A 59 -24.08 -8.82 10.64
CA THR A 59 -24.34 -9.14 9.22
C THR A 59 -23.06 -9.65 8.53
N ASP A 60 -21.93 -8.98 8.78
CA ASP A 60 -20.62 -9.39 8.28
C ASP A 60 -20.27 -10.79 8.80
N ASP A 61 -20.52 -11.11 10.08
CA ASP A 61 -20.32 -12.46 10.64
C ASP A 61 -21.18 -13.54 9.97
N GLU A 62 -22.44 -13.23 9.66
CA GLU A 62 -23.36 -14.14 8.97
C GLU A 62 -22.88 -14.44 7.53
N ILE A 63 -22.46 -13.39 6.81
CA ILE A 63 -21.89 -13.49 5.46
C ILE A 63 -20.58 -14.28 5.49
N ASP A 64 -19.66 -13.94 6.40
CA ASP A 64 -18.36 -14.59 6.52
C ASP A 64 -18.55 -16.10 6.79
N SER A 65 -19.49 -16.46 7.66
CA SER A 65 -19.84 -17.85 7.95
C SER A 65 -20.44 -18.58 6.74
N LYS A 66 -21.35 -17.93 5.99
CA LYS A 66 -21.90 -18.44 4.72
C LYS A 66 -20.78 -18.75 3.72
N LEU A 67 -19.76 -17.90 3.66
CA LEU A 67 -18.61 -18.01 2.78
C LEU A 67 -17.48 -18.88 3.35
N GLY A 68 -17.73 -19.64 4.42
CA GLY A 68 -16.82 -20.66 4.93
C GLY A 68 -15.90 -20.21 6.05
N PHE A 69 -16.05 -19.00 6.60
CA PHE A 69 -15.23 -18.49 7.71
C PHE A 69 -16.02 -18.40 9.03
N PRO A 70 -16.38 -19.54 9.66
CA PRO A 70 -16.98 -19.51 10.98
C PRO A 70 -15.98 -18.97 12.01
N ARG A 71 -16.50 -18.21 12.98
CA ARG A 71 -15.71 -17.63 14.06
C ARG A 71 -15.29 -18.71 15.06
N PHE A 72 -13.99 -18.93 15.22
CA PHE A 72 -13.42 -19.79 16.25
C PHE A 72 -13.48 -19.09 17.61
N GLN A 73 -14.20 -19.69 18.56
CA GLN A 73 -14.43 -19.15 19.91
C GLN A 73 -14.04 -20.15 21.00
N GLU A 74 -14.22 -21.44 20.76
CA GLU A 74 -13.95 -22.53 21.70
C GLU A 74 -13.41 -23.76 20.96
N GLY A 75 -12.69 -24.62 21.69
CA GLY A 75 -12.17 -25.87 21.17
C GLY A 75 -10.65 -26.03 21.30
N ALA A 76 -10.12 -27.06 20.65
CA ALA A 76 -8.69 -27.30 20.59
C ALA A 76 -7.99 -26.21 19.76
N GLN A 77 -6.69 -26.02 20.01
CA GLN A 77 -5.85 -25.17 19.19
C GLN A 77 -5.99 -25.52 17.70
N ARG A 78 -6.09 -24.48 16.86
CA ARG A 78 -6.11 -24.62 15.40
C ARG A 78 -4.86 -24.00 14.80
N LEU A 79 -4.25 -24.69 13.84
CA LEU A 79 -3.16 -24.18 13.04
C LEU A 79 -3.75 -23.56 11.77
N GLY A 80 -3.41 -22.31 11.47
CA GLY A 80 -3.93 -21.64 10.28
C GLY A 80 -2.89 -20.74 9.61
N TRP A 81 -2.93 -20.69 8.29
CA TRP A 81 -2.20 -19.72 7.48
C TRP A 81 -3.05 -18.46 7.31
N LEU A 82 -2.54 -17.32 7.77
CA LEU A 82 -3.28 -16.06 7.79
C LEU A 82 -3.41 -15.51 6.36
N ILE A 83 -4.61 -15.50 5.79
CA ILE A 83 -4.89 -15.01 4.43
C ILE A 83 -5.34 -13.54 4.41
N ASN A 84 -6.08 -13.08 5.42
CA ASN A 84 -6.63 -11.72 5.44
C ASN A 84 -6.86 -11.20 6.87
N MET A 85 -7.03 -9.88 7.01
CA MET A 85 -7.39 -9.24 8.28
C MET A 85 -8.19 -7.95 8.07
N HIS A 86 -9.16 -7.68 8.97
CA HIS A 86 -10.04 -6.50 8.89
C HIS A 86 -10.41 -5.98 10.27
N ALA A 87 -10.42 -4.66 10.43
CA ALA A 87 -10.93 -4.05 11.66
C ALA A 87 -12.44 -4.34 11.84
N THR A 88 -12.86 -4.49 13.10
CA THR A 88 -14.24 -4.72 13.50
C THR A 88 -14.49 -4.18 14.91
N SER A 89 -15.74 -4.28 15.36
CA SER A 89 -16.16 -3.97 16.72
C SER A 89 -16.84 -5.19 17.34
N VAL A 90 -16.54 -5.46 18.60
CA VAL A 90 -17.19 -6.52 19.39
C VAL A 90 -17.67 -5.95 20.72
N MET A 91 -18.65 -6.60 21.33
CA MET A 91 -19.04 -6.28 22.70
C MET A 91 -18.16 -7.04 23.69
N ASN A 92 -17.83 -6.42 24.81
CA ASN A 92 -17.15 -7.09 25.92
C ASN A 92 -18.00 -8.26 26.48
N SER A 93 -17.41 -9.10 27.34
CA SER A 93 -18.07 -10.28 27.92
C SER A 93 -19.42 -9.97 28.59
N ASP A 94 -19.52 -8.80 29.24
CA ASP A 94 -20.72 -8.37 29.96
C ASP A 94 -21.74 -7.64 29.05
N LYS A 95 -21.43 -7.50 27.75
CA LYS A 95 -22.22 -6.80 26.73
C LYS A 95 -22.58 -5.35 27.08
N GLN A 96 -21.70 -4.67 27.80
CA GLN A 96 -21.88 -3.28 28.22
C GLN A 96 -21.02 -2.28 27.46
N VAL A 97 -19.88 -2.72 26.93
CA VAL A 97 -18.88 -1.84 26.31
C VAL A 97 -18.47 -2.37 24.95
N GLU A 98 -18.56 -1.53 23.92
CA GLU A 98 -17.99 -1.80 22.60
C GLU A 98 -16.46 -1.71 22.66
N GLN A 99 -15.81 -2.77 22.19
CA GLN A 99 -14.37 -2.87 22.05
C GLN A 99 -13.99 -2.94 20.57
N SER A 100 -12.96 -2.19 20.17
CA SER A 100 -12.35 -2.39 18.86
C SER A 100 -11.58 -3.71 18.83
N ALA A 101 -11.64 -4.37 17.67
CA ALA A 101 -10.97 -5.63 17.43
C ALA A 101 -10.56 -5.79 15.97
N VAL A 102 -9.76 -6.80 15.68
CA VAL A 102 -9.41 -7.19 14.32
C VAL A 102 -9.83 -8.64 14.10
N ASP A 103 -10.60 -8.87 13.04
CA ASP A 103 -10.88 -10.22 12.53
C ASP A 103 -9.71 -10.67 11.66
N TYR A 104 -9.24 -11.89 11.91
CA TYR A 104 -8.16 -12.56 11.18
C TYR A 104 -8.71 -13.83 10.54
N TYR A 105 -8.45 -14.02 9.24
CA TYR A 105 -9.01 -15.09 8.41
C TYR A 105 -7.92 -16.10 8.09
N PHE A 106 -8.16 -17.38 8.35
CA PHE A 106 -7.16 -18.43 8.26
C PHE A 106 -7.58 -19.56 7.33
N LEU A 107 -6.59 -20.13 6.65
CA LEU A 107 -6.69 -21.39 5.90
C LEU A 107 -6.01 -22.51 6.68
N GLU A 108 -6.67 -23.65 6.79
CA GLU A 108 -6.14 -24.85 7.44
C GLU A 108 -5.45 -25.76 6.42
N GLN A 109 -4.60 -26.67 6.91
CA GLN A 109 -3.88 -27.62 6.06
C GLN A 109 -4.78 -28.66 5.40
N ASP A 110 -5.96 -28.91 5.96
CA ASP A 110 -6.94 -29.88 5.45
C ASP A 110 -7.92 -29.26 4.45
N GLY A 111 -7.69 -28.00 4.03
CA GLY A 111 -8.58 -27.25 3.15
C GLY A 111 -9.73 -26.56 3.87
N GLY A 112 -9.83 -26.69 5.20
CA GLY A 112 -10.75 -25.91 6.02
C GLY A 112 -10.37 -24.44 6.11
N SER A 113 -11.28 -23.62 6.61
CA SER A 113 -11.01 -22.22 6.94
C SER A 113 -11.80 -21.79 8.17
N PHE A 114 -11.31 -20.72 8.80
CA PHE A 114 -11.96 -20.11 9.96
C PHE A 114 -11.50 -18.69 10.14
N LYS A 115 -12.23 -17.93 10.97
CA LYS A 115 -11.76 -16.64 11.45
C LYS A 115 -11.66 -16.62 12.97
N CYS A 116 -10.82 -15.76 13.50
CA CYS A 116 -10.82 -15.43 14.92
C CYS A 116 -10.67 -13.92 15.11
N THR A 117 -10.84 -13.46 16.34
CA THR A 117 -10.90 -12.02 16.62
C THR A 117 -10.06 -11.68 17.82
N VAL A 118 -9.17 -10.71 17.63
CA VAL A 118 -8.30 -10.22 18.69
C VAL A 118 -8.75 -8.82 19.04
N THR A 119 -9.16 -8.63 20.29
CA THR A 119 -9.44 -7.31 20.85
C THR A 119 -8.14 -6.63 21.23
N PHE A 120 -8.03 -5.34 20.95
CA PHE A 120 -6.86 -4.55 21.33
C PHE A 120 -7.27 -3.12 21.61
N SER A 121 -6.84 -2.55 22.75
CA SER A 121 -7.17 -1.19 23.12
C SER A 121 -6.46 -0.19 22.19
N PRO A 122 -7.19 0.62 21.40
CA PRO A 122 -6.57 1.72 20.66
C PRO A 122 -5.88 2.68 21.64
N TYR A 123 -4.79 3.31 21.22
CA TYR A 123 -4.10 4.28 22.05
C TYR A 123 -3.46 5.42 21.27
N ILE A 124 -3.18 6.52 21.97
CA ILE A 124 -2.37 7.66 21.51
C ILE A 124 -1.43 8.11 22.64
N TYR A 125 -0.42 8.91 22.31
CA TYR A 125 0.48 9.50 23.31
C TYR A 125 0.33 11.01 23.38
N LEU A 126 0.54 11.57 24.57
CA LEU A 126 0.73 12.99 24.81
C LEU A 126 2.14 13.26 25.33
N ALA A 127 2.79 14.27 24.75
CA ALA A 127 4.00 14.85 25.31
C ALA A 127 3.62 16.05 26.17
N CYS A 128 4.15 16.09 27.39
CA CYS A 128 3.82 17.11 28.38
C CYS A 128 5.05 17.93 28.78
N THR A 129 4.82 19.01 29.52
CA THR A 129 5.89 19.71 30.24
C THR A 129 6.52 18.75 31.25
N LEU A 130 7.85 18.70 31.30
CA LEU A 130 8.56 17.78 32.18
C LEU A 130 8.16 17.98 33.65
N GLY A 131 7.78 16.91 34.33
CA GLY A 131 7.38 16.91 35.73
C GLY A 131 5.89 17.17 35.97
N SER A 132 5.11 17.44 34.91
CA SER A 132 3.65 17.67 35.00
C SER A 132 2.82 16.44 34.64
N GLU A 133 3.46 15.32 34.29
CA GLU A 133 2.80 14.14 33.74
C GLU A 133 1.73 13.61 34.71
N SER A 134 2.04 13.46 36.00
CA SER A 134 1.09 12.98 37.01
C SER A 134 -0.14 13.89 37.17
N ASP A 135 0.05 15.21 37.11
CA ASP A 135 -1.07 16.15 37.20
C ASP A 135 -1.96 16.05 35.94
N VAL A 136 -1.34 15.93 34.76
CA VAL A 136 -2.04 15.73 33.48
C VAL A 136 -2.81 14.41 33.48
N GLU A 137 -2.24 13.32 34.00
CA GLU A 137 -2.93 12.03 34.13
C GLU A 137 -4.20 12.17 34.97
N GLU A 138 -4.10 12.78 36.15
CA GLU A 138 -5.26 12.96 37.04
C GLU A 138 -6.33 13.87 36.40
N TRP A 139 -5.90 14.94 35.72
CA TRP A 139 -6.80 15.82 34.98
C TRP A 139 -7.54 15.10 33.85
N LEU A 140 -6.84 14.27 33.07
CA LEU A 140 -7.45 13.50 31.97
C LEU A 140 -8.48 12.49 32.48
N VAL A 141 -8.17 11.76 33.55
CA VAL A 141 -9.09 10.80 34.17
C VAL A 141 -10.35 11.50 34.70
N ARG A 142 -10.21 12.70 35.27
CA ARG A 142 -11.36 13.49 35.75
C ARG A 142 -12.17 14.12 34.61
N LYS A 143 -11.51 14.57 33.53
CA LYS A 143 -12.15 15.31 32.44
C LYS A 143 -12.84 14.39 31.41
N HIS A 144 -12.26 13.22 31.13
CA HIS A 144 -12.73 12.35 30.05
C HIS A 144 -13.07 10.95 30.56
N THR A 145 -14.37 10.64 30.63
CA THR A 145 -14.87 9.30 30.99
C THR A 145 -14.69 8.25 29.89
N LYS A 146 -14.34 8.69 28.66
CA LYS A 146 -14.11 7.85 27.47
C LYS A 146 -12.73 7.20 27.43
N ILE A 147 -11.81 7.64 28.28
CA ILE A 147 -10.47 7.06 28.40
C ILE A 147 -10.58 5.82 29.31
N SER A 148 -10.17 4.65 28.81
CA SER A 148 -10.24 3.42 29.59
C SER A 148 -9.09 3.31 30.57
N ARG A 149 -7.90 3.76 30.17
CA ARG A 149 -6.69 3.76 31.01
C ARG A 149 -5.74 4.87 30.60
N VAL A 150 -5.09 5.46 31.60
CA VAL A 150 -3.99 6.40 31.44
C VAL A 150 -2.74 5.79 32.10
N SER A 151 -1.59 5.92 31.46
CA SER A 151 -0.31 5.50 32.03
C SER A 151 0.86 6.26 31.42
N THR A 152 1.93 6.43 32.19
CA THR A 152 3.18 7.02 31.71
C THR A 152 4.09 5.96 31.10
N VAL A 153 4.72 6.28 29.95
CA VAL A 153 5.70 5.43 29.26
C VAL A 153 6.93 6.23 28.85
N GLU A 154 8.07 5.56 28.69
CA GLU A 154 9.31 6.15 28.21
C GLU A 154 9.64 5.67 26.79
N ARG A 155 9.87 6.59 25.87
CA ARG A 155 10.25 6.30 24.47
C ARG A 155 11.50 7.09 24.07
N GLU A 156 12.24 6.56 23.11
CA GLU A 156 13.31 7.31 22.45
C GLU A 156 12.67 8.41 21.58
N ASP A 157 13.18 9.63 21.65
CA ASP A 157 12.75 10.75 20.81
C ASP A 157 13.99 11.33 20.14
N LEU A 158 14.17 11.04 18.86
CA LEU A 158 15.40 11.39 18.12
C LEU A 158 15.57 12.90 17.95
N HIS A 159 14.51 13.68 18.14
CA HIS A 159 14.56 15.14 18.16
C HIS A 159 14.89 15.71 19.55
N MET A 160 14.98 14.89 20.59
CA MET A 160 15.36 15.33 21.92
C MET A 160 16.88 15.55 22.01
N ALA A 161 17.29 16.70 22.55
CA ALA A 161 18.69 16.99 22.80
C ALA A 161 19.32 15.92 23.71
N ASN A 162 20.53 15.47 23.36
CA ASN A 162 21.27 14.43 24.09
C ASN A 162 20.54 13.09 24.27
N HIS A 163 19.58 12.72 23.41
CA HIS A 163 18.95 11.39 23.43
C HIS A 163 19.98 10.25 23.35
N LEU A 164 21.09 10.46 22.63
CA LEU A 164 22.22 9.50 22.53
C LEU A 164 22.88 9.13 23.87
N THR A 165 22.63 9.89 24.94
CA THR A 165 23.13 9.56 26.30
C THR A 165 22.26 8.54 27.03
N GLY A 166 21.15 8.10 26.42
CA GLY A 166 20.14 7.23 27.03
C GLY A 166 18.98 8.00 27.68
N THR A 167 18.90 9.32 27.46
CA THR A 167 17.78 10.13 27.96
C THR A 167 16.55 9.89 27.10
N LYS A 168 15.45 9.47 27.75
CA LYS A 168 14.18 9.15 27.09
C LYS A 168 13.13 10.23 27.31
N ARG A 169 12.21 10.34 26.35
CA ARG A 169 11.01 11.16 26.44
C ARG A 169 9.96 10.43 27.28
N VAL A 170 9.49 11.09 28.33
CA VAL A 170 8.32 10.65 29.09
C VAL A 170 7.06 11.08 28.35
N LEU A 171 6.16 10.13 28.10
CA LEU A 171 4.90 10.32 27.38
C LEU A 171 3.73 9.77 28.20
N VAL A 172 2.58 10.44 28.14
CA VAL A 172 1.33 9.95 28.73
C VAL A 172 0.55 9.16 27.67
N LYS A 173 0.44 7.85 27.85
CA LYS A 173 -0.34 6.92 27.01
C LYS A 173 -1.81 6.93 27.42
N LEU A 174 -2.68 7.21 26.47
CA LEU A 174 -4.14 7.14 26.63
C LEU A 174 -4.66 5.92 25.88
N GLU A 175 -5.28 5.00 26.60
CA GLU A 175 -5.92 3.81 26.04
C GLU A 175 -7.44 4.00 26.02
N PHE A 176 -8.09 3.44 25.01
CA PHE A 176 -9.53 3.52 24.78
C PHE A 176 -10.12 2.12 24.63
N HIS A 177 -11.43 1.98 24.81
CA HIS A 177 -12.10 0.72 24.47
C HIS A 177 -12.28 0.56 22.96
N ASN A 178 -12.56 1.65 22.25
CA ASN A 178 -12.80 1.65 20.81
C ASN A 178 -12.25 2.92 20.12
N VAL A 179 -12.13 2.86 18.79
CA VAL A 179 -11.59 3.96 17.97
C VAL A 179 -12.51 5.19 17.99
N THR A 180 -13.82 5.03 18.22
CA THR A 180 -14.76 6.16 18.25
C THR A 180 -14.49 7.08 19.43
N ASP A 181 -14.24 6.49 20.60
CA ASP A 181 -13.89 7.21 21.81
C ASP A 181 -12.52 7.88 21.68
N LEU A 182 -11.54 7.20 21.09
CA LEU A 182 -10.24 7.80 20.74
C LEU A 182 -10.43 9.05 19.88
N MET A 183 -11.22 8.95 18.80
CA MET A 183 -11.45 10.08 17.89
C MET A 183 -12.28 11.20 18.54
N ALA A 184 -13.14 10.89 19.51
CA ALA A 184 -13.85 11.91 20.29
C ALA A 184 -12.87 12.70 21.17
N VAL A 185 -12.06 12.03 21.98
CA VAL A 185 -11.09 12.68 22.87
C VAL A 185 -10.01 13.42 22.07
N ARG A 186 -9.54 12.85 20.96
CA ARG A 186 -8.61 13.51 20.04
C ARG A 186 -9.16 14.86 19.55
N ARG A 187 -10.43 14.93 19.16
CA ARG A 187 -11.06 16.18 18.67
C ARG A 187 -11.11 17.26 19.75
N GLU A 188 -11.23 16.86 21.02
CA GLU A 188 -11.23 17.79 22.16
C GLU A 188 -9.81 18.25 22.55
N LEU A 189 -8.83 17.35 22.51
CA LEU A 189 -7.44 17.66 22.86
C LEU A 189 -6.68 18.42 21.77
N GLN A 190 -7.01 18.21 20.49
CA GLN A 190 -6.24 18.79 19.38
C GLN A 190 -6.21 20.33 19.37
N PRO A 191 -7.31 21.07 19.65
CA PRO A 191 -7.26 22.52 19.84
C PRO A 191 -6.39 22.97 21.01
N ILE A 192 -6.41 22.22 22.12
CA ILE A 192 -5.61 22.50 23.33
C ILE A 192 -4.13 22.37 23.00
N VAL A 193 -3.73 21.24 22.41
CA VAL A 193 -2.36 20.99 21.95
C VAL A 193 -1.89 22.12 21.03
N ARG A 194 -2.67 22.44 19.98
CA ARG A 194 -2.32 23.51 19.03
C ARG A 194 -2.15 24.88 19.70
N ARG A 195 -3.00 25.23 20.67
CA ARG A 195 -2.89 26.47 21.45
C ARG A 195 -1.58 26.48 22.25
N ASN A 196 -1.31 25.38 22.95
CA ASN A 196 -0.19 25.27 23.87
C ASN A 196 1.17 25.22 23.14
N SER A 197 1.28 24.48 22.03
CA SER A 197 2.51 24.43 21.23
C SER A 197 2.89 25.83 20.72
N ARG A 198 1.94 26.58 20.16
CA ARG A 198 2.15 27.97 19.70
C ARG A 198 2.58 28.90 20.83
N ARG A 199 1.97 28.75 22.01
CA ARG A 199 2.33 29.57 23.16
C ARG A 199 3.74 29.24 23.66
N LYS A 200 4.14 27.97 23.67
CA LYS A 200 5.49 27.56 24.06
C LYS A 200 6.57 28.14 23.15
N GLU A 201 6.33 28.18 21.84
CA GLU A 201 7.21 28.83 20.87
C GLU A 201 7.39 30.33 21.17
N LEU A 202 6.32 31.02 21.56
CA LEU A 202 6.34 32.46 21.88
C LEU A 202 6.97 32.75 23.26
N VAL A 203 6.72 31.91 24.26
CA VAL A 203 7.16 32.12 25.66
C VAL A 203 8.64 31.77 25.85
N SER A 204 9.24 30.93 24.99
CA SER A 204 10.70 30.73 24.98
C SER A 204 11.50 32.02 24.78
N ALA A 205 10.87 33.13 24.36
CA ALA A 205 11.51 34.44 24.19
C ALA A 205 11.41 35.38 25.41
N TYR A 206 10.51 35.11 26.37
CA TYR A 206 10.31 35.94 27.57
C TYR A 206 9.87 35.08 28.75
N ALA A 207 10.79 34.85 29.71
CA ALA A 207 10.43 34.24 30.99
C ALA A 207 9.73 35.27 31.89
N ASP A 208 8.51 34.98 32.35
CA ASP A 208 8.21 34.85 33.79
C ASP A 208 6.73 34.57 34.12
N THR A 209 6.55 33.67 35.09
CA THR A 209 5.50 33.60 36.13
C THR A 209 4.04 33.91 35.77
N GLU A 210 3.31 32.95 35.19
CA GLU A 210 1.87 32.78 35.46
C GLU A 210 1.61 31.37 36.01
N THR A 211 0.54 31.22 36.79
CA THR A 211 0.12 29.93 37.34
C THR A 211 -0.32 29.03 36.18
N GLN A 212 0.55 28.12 35.75
CA GLN A 212 0.25 27.21 34.64
C GLN A 212 -0.88 26.26 35.03
N GLU A 213 -2.01 26.32 34.32
CA GLU A 213 -3.07 25.34 34.49
C GLU A 213 -2.61 23.96 34.00
N VAL A 214 -3.17 22.87 34.51
CA VAL A 214 -2.75 21.51 34.10
C VAL A 214 -2.98 21.27 32.60
N GLU A 215 -4.07 21.81 32.06
CA GLU A 215 -4.39 21.73 30.62
C GLU A 215 -3.29 22.33 29.74
N ASP A 216 -2.61 23.34 30.26
CA ASP A 216 -1.56 24.10 29.59
C ASP A 216 -0.22 23.36 29.53
N CYS A 217 -0.11 22.23 30.22
CA CYS A 217 1.05 21.35 30.22
C CYS A 217 1.03 20.33 29.09
N VAL A 218 -0.08 20.18 28.35
CA VAL A 218 -0.17 19.25 27.19
C VAL A 218 0.40 19.94 25.95
N LEU A 219 1.52 19.44 25.43
CA LEU A 219 2.32 20.15 24.41
C LEU A 219 2.23 19.54 23.02
N GLU A 220 2.15 18.22 22.93
CA GLU A 220 2.10 17.50 21.67
C GLU A 220 1.24 16.24 21.80
N MET A 221 0.67 15.80 20.69
CA MET A 221 0.03 14.50 20.57
C MET A 221 0.85 13.70 19.55
N ARG A 222 1.14 12.44 19.83
CA ARG A 222 1.92 11.55 18.96
C ARG A 222 1.13 10.29 18.62
N GLU A 223 1.42 9.74 17.44
CA GLU A 223 0.87 8.47 16.96
C GLU A 223 -0.67 8.40 16.90
N PHE A 224 -1.33 9.55 16.75
CA PHE A 224 -2.79 9.69 16.81
C PHE A 224 -3.51 9.38 15.49
N ASP A 225 -2.75 9.18 14.41
CA ASP A 225 -3.22 8.93 13.04
C ASP A 225 -2.78 7.57 12.50
N VAL A 226 -2.19 6.72 13.34
CA VAL A 226 -1.90 5.32 13.01
C VAL A 226 -3.21 4.55 12.87
N PRO A 227 -3.50 3.93 11.70
CA PRO A 227 -4.68 3.10 11.53
C PRO A 227 -4.75 1.98 12.56
N TYR A 228 -5.95 1.69 13.05
CA TYR A 228 -6.14 0.76 14.16
C TYR A 228 -5.64 -0.67 13.86
N TYR A 229 -6.02 -1.27 12.72
CA TYR A 229 -5.56 -2.61 12.37
C TYR A 229 -4.04 -2.67 12.15
N LEU A 230 -3.45 -1.59 11.62
CA LEU A 230 -2.00 -1.46 11.48
C LEU A 230 -1.33 -1.45 12.85
N ARG A 231 -1.88 -0.68 13.80
CA ARG A 231 -1.42 -0.69 15.19
C ARG A 231 -1.42 -2.09 15.77
N VAL A 232 -2.54 -2.81 15.68
CA VAL A 232 -2.66 -4.17 16.23
C VAL A 232 -1.63 -5.11 15.60
N ALA A 233 -1.42 -5.02 14.29
CA ALA A 233 -0.47 -5.86 13.57
C ALA A 233 1.00 -5.54 13.91
N ILE A 234 1.36 -4.27 14.13
CA ILE A 234 2.70 -3.86 14.61
C ILE A 234 2.91 -4.40 16.03
N ASP A 235 2.05 -4.02 16.96
CA ASP A 235 2.22 -4.26 18.39
C ASP A 235 2.19 -5.76 18.78
N ASN A 236 1.48 -6.59 18.00
CA ASN A 236 1.39 -8.03 18.24
C ASN A 236 2.22 -8.86 17.25
N GLU A 237 3.05 -8.22 16.41
CA GLU A 237 3.88 -8.89 15.40
C GLU A 237 3.10 -9.84 14.46
N ILE A 238 1.88 -9.45 14.08
CA ILE A 238 1.02 -10.23 13.20
C ILE A 238 1.26 -9.82 11.75
N ARG A 239 1.42 -10.80 10.85
CA ARG A 239 1.67 -10.60 9.42
C ARG A 239 0.85 -11.59 8.60
N VAL A 240 0.16 -11.09 7.59
CA VAL A 240 -0.55 -11.93 6.61
C VAL A 240 0.49 -12.72 5.80
N GLY A 241 0.17 -13.95 5.42
CA GLY A 241 1.06 -14.84 4.68
C GLY A 241 1.93 -15.75 5.56
N LEU A 242 1.75 -15.73 6.88
CA LEU A 242 2.44 -16.60 7.85
C LEU A 242 1.48 -17.56 8.55
N TRP A 243 2.05 -18.63 9.12
CA TRP A 243 1.33 -19.62 9.92
C TRP A 243 1.25 -19.22 11.39
N TYR A 244 0.08 -19.45 12.00
CA TYR A 244 -0.17 -19.20 13.42
C TYR A 244 -0.92 -20.36 14.07
N ASP A 245 -0.52 -20.68 15.29
CA ASP A 245 -1.33 -21.45 16.22
C ASP A 245 -2.31 -20.50 16.93
N VAL A 246 -3.60 -20.76 16.74
CA VAL A 246 -4.70 -19.99 17.31
C VAL A 246 -5.26 -20.76 18.51
N ARG A 247 -5.19 -20.14 19.68
CA ARG A 247 -5.71 -20.68 20.94
C ARG A 247 -6.76 -19.76 21.52
N THR A 248 -7.71 -20.37 22.23
CA THR A 248 -8.71 -19.66 23.04
C THR A 248 -8.51 -20.07 24.50
N ASP A 249 -8.34 -19.08 25.38
CA ASP A 249 -8.35 -19.27 26.83
C ASP A 249 -9.42 -18.37 27.44
N SER A 250 -10.46 -18.99 28.00
CA SER A 250 -11.56 -18.28 28.66
C SER A 250 -12.19 -17.17 27.78
N GLY A 251 -12.25 -17.39 26.46
CA GLY A 251 -12.79 -16.45 25.47
C GLY A 251 -11.78 -15.43 24.92
N THR A 252 -10.53 -15.44 25.39
CA THR A 252 -9.44 -14.61 24.85
C THR A 252 -8.66 -15.38 23.79
N ILE A 253 -8.59 -14.82 22.58
CA ILE A 253 -7.81 -15.39 21.48
C ILE A 253 -6.35 -14.98 21.60
N THR A 254 -5.45 -15.96 21.47
CA THR A 254 -4.00 -15.75 21.36
C THR A 254 -3.49 -16.36 20.07
N LEU A 255 -2.64 -15.62 19.36
CA LEU A 255 -1.97 -16.05 18.13
C LEU A 255 -0.49 -16.29 18.43
N SER A 256 0.04 -17.45 18.02
CA SER A 256 1.46 -17.77 18.15
C SER A 256 2.04 -18.14 16.80
N ARG A 257 2.98 -17.33 16.29
CA ARG A 257 3.60 -17.53 14.98
C ARG A 257 4.38 -18.85 14.93
N ARG A 258 4.33 -19.53 13.77
CA ARG A 258 5.01 -20.80 13.51
C ARG A 258 6.10 -20.64 12.45
N ASP A 259 7.31 -20.34 12.90
CA ASP A 259 8.48 -20.11 12.04
C ASP A 259 9.02 -21.37 11.35
N ASP A 260 8.65 -22.55 11.84
CA ASP A 260 9.02 -23.84 11.24
C ASP A 260 8.26 -24.13 9.93
N LEU A 261 7.14 -23.43 9.68
CA LEU A 261 6.31 -23.62 8.50
C LEU A 261 6.53 -22.49 7.48
N VAL A 262 7.32 -22.77 6.45
CA VAL A 262 7.68 -21.80 5.40
C VAL A 262 6.78 -21.91 4.16
N GLN A 263 6.33 -23.12 3.83
CA GLN A 263 5.46 -23.34 2.67
C GLN A 263 4.09 -22.69 2.93
N ARG A 264 3.60 -21.93 1.94
CA ARG A 264 2.28 -21.26 2.02
C ARG A 264 1.16 -22.28 1.94
N ALA A 265 0.00 -21.92 2.47
CA ALA A 265 -1.23 -22.61 2.11
C ALA A 265 -1.61 -22.28 0.66
N ASP A 266 -2.41 -23.14 0.05
CA ASP A 266 -2.94 -22.97 -1.30
C ASP A 266 -4.35 -22.38 -1.20
N PRO A 267 -4.53 -21.05 -1.35
CA PRO A 267 -5.87 -20.47 -1.40
C PRO A 267 -6.58 -20.88 -2.68
N VAL A 268 -7.91 -21.01 -2.61
CA VAL A 268 -8.73 -21.06 -3.81
C VAL A 268 -8.68 -19.69 -4.50
N VAL A 269 -8.19 -19.69 -5.74
CA VAL A 269 -8.00 -18.48 -6.56
C VAL A 269 -8.99 -18.49 -7.71
N LEU A 270 -9.84 -17.46 -7.75
CA LEU A 270 -10.70 -17.17 -8.90
C LEU A 270 -10.13 -15.97 -9.66
N ALA A 271 -9.99 -16.04 -10.98
CA ALA A 271 -9.72 -14.86 -11.80
C ALA A 271 -10.81 -14.70 -12.85
N PHE A 272 -11.39 -13.50 -12.99
CA PHE A 272 -12.46 -13.28 -13.97
C PHE A 272 -12.27 -12.01 -14.80
N ASP A 273 -12.95 -12.01 -15.94
CA ASP A 273 -13.10 -10.90 -16.88
C ASP A 273 -14.53 -10.91 -17.44
N ILE A 274 -15.05 -9.74 -17.85
CA ILE A 274 -16.39 -9.60 -18.43
C ILE A 274 -16.35 -8.99 -19.83
N GLU A 275 -17.27 -9.44 -20.67
CA GLU A 275 -17.52 -8.82 -21.97
C GLU A 275 -18.92 -8.23 -21.99
N THR A 276 -19.03 -6.97 -22.40
CA THR A 276 -20.28 -6.22 -22.36
C THR A 276 -20.68 -5.72 -23.74
N THR A 277 -21.98 -5.52 -23.96
CA THR A 277 -22.41 -4.75 -25.11
C THR A 277 -21.87 -3.32 -25.00
N LYS A 278 -21.79 -2.65 -26.15
CA LYS A 278 -21.54 -1.23 -26.20
C LYS A 278 -22.14 -0.60 -27.44
N LEU A 279 -22.42 0.70 -27.33
CA LEU A 279 -22.74 1.52 -28.50
C LEU A 279 -21.48 1.79 -29.35
N PRO A 280 -21.63 1.95 -30.68
CA PRO A 280 -20.50 2.26 -31.56
C PRO A 280 -19.77 3.54 -31.15
N LEU A 281 -18.43 3.49 -31.15
CA LEU A 281 -17.52 4.59 -30.80
C LEU A 281 -17.71 5.19 -29.39
N LYS A 282 -18.38 4.46 -28.50
CA LYS A 282 -18.57 4.82 -27.09
C LYS A 282 -18.00 3.74 -26.18
N PHE A 283 -17.72 4.13 -24.95
CA PHE A 283 -17.47 3.20 -23.85
C PHE A 283 -18.77 2.52 -23.42
N PRO A 284 -18.71 1.29 -22.89
CA PRO A 284 -19.86 0.64 -22.26
C PRO A 284 -20.44 1.48 -21.11
N ASP A 285 -21.76 1.51 -20.98
CA ASP A 285 -22.49 2.16 -19.89
C ASP A 285 -23.41 1.15 -19.20
N ALA A 286 -23.09 0.78 -17.96
CA ALA A 286 -23.79 -0.24 -17.20
C ALA A 286 -25.29 0.05 -16.97
N ASN A 287 -25.74 1.30 -17.15
CA ASN A 287 -27.17 1.64 -17.05
C ASN A 287 -27.99 1.16 -18.25
N VAL A 288 -27.36 0.97 -19.42
CA VAL A 288 -28.05 0.67 -20.69
C VAL A 288 -27.51 -0.58 -21.39
N ASP A 289 -26.21 -0.84 -21.24
CA ASP A 289 -25.53 -2.00 -21.80
C ASP A 289 -25.67 -3.23 -20.90
N MET A 290 -25.51 -4.41 -21.49
CA MET A 290 -25.68 -5.72 -20.83
C MET A 290 -24.36 -6.49 -20.83
N ILE A 291 -24.20 -7.36 -19.84
CA ILE A 291 -23.13 -8.37 -19.81
C ILE A 291 -23.48 -9.46 -20.83
N MET A 292 -22.56 -9.72 -21.74
CA MET A 292 -22.66 -10.76 -22.77
C MET A 292 -22.01 -12.07 -22.29
N MET A 293 -20.86 -11.96 -21.64
CA MET A 293 -20.08 -13.11 -21.16
C MET A 293 -19.35 -12.77 -19.86
N ILE A 294 -19.18 -13.78 -19.01
CA ILE A 294 -18.27 -13.74 -17.85
C ILE A 294 -17.36 -14.96 -17.97
N SER A 295 -16.08 -14.73 -18.26
CA SER A 295 -15.05 -15.77 -18.29
C SER A 295 -14.30 -15.76 -16.97
N TYR A 296 -14.01 -16.94 -16.42
CA TYR A 296 -13.24 -17.05 -15.19
C TYR A 296 -12.50 -18.37 -15.08
N MET A 297 -11.45 -18.38 -14.27
CA MET A 297 -10.72 -19.59 -13.91
C MET A 297 -10.73 -19.77 -12.40
N ILE A 298 -10.90 -21.01 -11.95
CA ILE A 298 -10.77 -21.42 -10.55
C ILE A 298 -9.72 -22.52 -10.49
N ASP A 299 -8.59 -22.26 -9.84
CA ASP A 299 -7.49 -23.22 -9.64
C ASP A 299 -7.07 -24.00 -10.91
N GLY A 300 -7.08 -23.31 -12.06
CA GLY A 300 -6.67 -23.86 -13.36
C GLY A 300 -7.81 -24.43 -14.23
N GLN A 301 -9.01 -24.60 -13.68
CA GLN A 301 -10.21 -24.95 -14.45
C GLN A 301 -10.92 -23.68 -14.94
N GLY A 302 -11.10 -23.55 -16.25
CA GLY A 302 -11.82 -22.44 -16.87
C GLY A 302 -13.33 -22.66 -16.91
N TYR A 303 -14.07 -21.57 -16.84
CA TYR A 303 -15.52 -21.50 -17.00
C TYR A 303 -15.89 -20.27 -17.83
N LEU A 304 -16.95 -20.38 -18.61
CA LEU A 304 -17.54 -19.26 -19.35
C LEU A 304 -19.05 -19.30 -19.16
N ILE A 305 -19.62 -18.19 -18.68
CA ILE A 305 -21.07 -18.02 -18.65
C ILE A 305 -21.45 -17.09 -19.80
N THR A 306 -22.42 -17.47 -20.62
CA THR A 306 -22.89 -16.68 -21.77
C THR A 306 -24.34 -16.24 -21.59
N ASN A 307 -24.63 -15.00 -22.01
CA ASN A 307 -25.98 -14.46 -22.06
C ASN A 307 -26.63 -14.74 -23.43
N ARG A 308 -27.61 -15.64 -23.48
CA ARG A 308 -28.30 -16.05 -24.72
C ARG A 308 -29.26 -15.00 -25.28
N GLU A 309 -29.53 -13.88 -24.58
CA GLU A 309 -30.25 -12.73 -25.15
C GLU A 309 -29.40 -11.97 -26.18
N VAL A 310 -28.06 -12.02 -26.05
CA VAL A 310 -27.13 -11.26 -26.90
C VAL A 310 -26.29 -12.18 -27.77
N VAL A 311 -25.74 -13.25 -27.18
CA VAL A 311 -25.00 -14.26 -27.93
C VAL A 311 -26.00 -15.02 -28.80
N ALA A 312 -25.71 -15.29 -30.08
CA ALA A 312 -26.70 -15.91 -30.98
C ALA A 312 -26.81 -17.44 -30.87
N HIS A 313 -25.71 -18.13 -30.56
CA HIS A 313 -25.66 -19.60 -30.49
C HIS A 313 -25.08 -20.08 -29.16
N ASP A 314 -25.50 -21.28 -28.73
CA ASP A 314 -24.90 -21.97 -27.59
C ASP A 314 -23.42 -22.25 -27.91
N ILE A 315 -22.55 -22.02 -26.95
CA ILE A 315 -21.12 -22.33 -27.04
C ILE A 315 -20.88 -23.68 -26.38
N GLU A 316 -20.19 -24.58 -27.08
CA GLU A 316 -19.78 -25.89 -26.56
C GLU A 316 -18.48 -25.78 -25.75
N ASP A 317 -18.26 -26.71 -24.83
CA ASP A 317 -17.00 -26.85 -24.09
C ASP A 317 -15.80 -26.93 -25.04
N PHE A 318 -14.77 -26.13 -24.75
CA PHE A 318 -13.57 -26.07 -25.56
C PHE A 318 -12.34 -25.79 -24.71
N GLU A 319 -11.16 -25.91 -25.32
CA GLU A 319 -9.89 -25.65 -24.66
C GLU A 319 -9.19 -24.46 -25.33
N TYR A 320 -8.69 -23.55 -24.50
CA TYR A 320 -7.79 -22.47 -24.88
C TYR A 320 -6.51 -22.57 -24.05
N SER A 321 -5.51 -23.26 -24.62
CA SER A 321 -4.20 -23.48 -24.00
C SER A 321 -3.12 -22.83 -24.87
N PRO A 322 -2.78 -21.54 -24.65
CA PRO A 322 -1.83 -20.82 -25.51
C PRO A 322 -0.42 -21.41 -25.47
N THR A 323 -0.04 -22.03 -24.34
CA THR A 323 1.18 -22.82 -24.19
C THR A 323 0.88 -24.06 -23.35
N VAL A 324 1.79 -25.04 -23.35
CA VAL A 324 1.69 -26.23 -22.48
C VAL A 324 1.70 -25.87 -20.99
N GLU A 325 2.30 -24.73 -20.64
CA GLU A 325 2.39 -24.26 -19.25
C GLU A 325 1.09 -23.56 -18.79
N PHE A 326 0.25 -23.15 -19.72
CA PHE A 326 -0.98 -22.41 -19.45
C PHE A 326 -2.19 -23.19 -19.97
N PRO A 327 -2.53 -24.33 -19.34
CA PRO A 327 -3.74 -25.05 -19.70
C PRO A 327 -4.98 -24.22 -19.41
N GLY A 328 -5.96 -24.26 -20.29
CA GLY A 328 -7.25 -23.60 -20.11
C GLY A 328 -8.39 -24.43 -20.67
N PRO A 329 -8.77 -25.56 -20.04
CA PRO A 329 -10.01 -26.23 -20.37
C PRO A 329 -11.20 -25.38 -19.88
N PHE A 330 -12.22 -25.16 -20.70
CA PHE A 330 -13.38 -24.34 -20.35
C PHE A 330 -14.68 -25.15 -20.38
N VAL A 331 -15.41 -25.11 -19.26
CA VAL A 331 -16.79 -25.58 -19.14
C VAL A 331 -17.73 -24.41 -19.35
N ILE A 332 -18.73 -24.57 -20.21
CA ILE A 332 -19.59 -23.46 -20.64
C ILE A 332 -20.99 -23.56 -20.04
N PHE A 333 -21.47 -22.45 -19.50
CA PHE A 333 -22.84 -22.28 -19.01
C PHE A 333 -23.59 -21.30 -19.92
N ASN A 334 -24.46 -21.83 -20.77
CA ASN A 334 -25.31 -21.04 -21.66
C ASN A 334 -26.60 -20.65 -20.92
N GLU A 335 -26.65 -19.45 -20.35
CA GLU A 335 -27.76 -18.98 -19.51
C GLU A 335 -28.76 -18.15 -20.32
N GLN A 336 -30.06 -18.28 -20.00
CA GLN A 336 -31.13 -17.76 -20.85
C GLN A 336 -31.15 -16.23 -20.95
N ASP A 337 -30.79 -15.53 -19.87
CA ASP A 337 -30.84 -14.08 -19.72
C ASP A 337 -29.72 -13.56 -18.81
N GLU A 338 -29.51 -12.24 -18.80
CA GLU A 338 -28.46 -11.60 -17.98
C GLU A 338 -28.63 -11.86 -16.47
N ALA A 339 -29.87 -11.93 -15.98
CA ALA A 339 -30.14 -12.21 -14.57
C ALA A 339 -29.68 -13.63 -14.17
N SER A 340 -29.85 -14.61 -15.06
CA SER A 340 -29.40 -15.99 -14.87
C SER A 340 -27.88 -16.09 -14.96
N VAL A 341 -27.23 -15.29 -15.82
CA VAL A 341 -25.76 -15.17 -15.86
C VAL A 341 -25.20 -14.71 -14.51
N LEU A 342 -25.76 -13.63 -13.95
CA LEU A 342 -25.32 -13.07 -12.67
C LEU A 342 -25.55 -14.05 -11.50
N ARG A 343 -26.72 -14.70 -11.45
CA ARG A 343 -27.00 -15.71 -10.41
C ARG A 343 -26.04 -16.89 -10.51
N ARG A 344 -25.83 -17.44 -11.71
CA ARG A 344 -24.86 -18.52 -11.93
C ARG A 344 -23.47 -18.15 -11.44
N PHE A 345 -23.02 -16.93 -11.74
CA PHE A 345 -21.71 -16.45 -11.31
C PHE A 345 -21.61 -16.35 -9.78
N PHE A 346 -22.61 -15.75 -9.13
CA PHE A 346 -22.64 -15.60 -7.67
C PHE A 346 -22.79 -16.93 -6.93
N ASP A 347 -23.62 -17.85 -7.45
CA ASP A 347 -23.77 -19.20 -6.92
C ASP A 347 -22.42 -19.93 -6.98
N HIS A 348 -21.70 -19.84 -8.10
CA HIS A 348 -20.42 -20.53 -8.25
C HIS A 348 -19.32 -19.92 -7.36
N ILE A 349 -19.33 -18.59 -7.14
CA ILE A 349 -18.47 -17.95 -6.13
C ILE A 349 -18.79 -18.50 -4.73
N CYS A 350 -20.06 -18.64 -4.38
CA CYS A 350 -20.49 -19.19 -3.09
C CYS A 350 -20.10 -20.66 -2.90
N ASP A 351 -20.16 -21.46 -3.97
CA ASP A 351 -19.79 -22.87 -3.98
C ASP A 351 -18.26 -23.05 -3.88
N ALA A 352 -17.51 -22.30 -4.67
CA ALA A 352 -16.04 -22.39 -4.72
C ALA A 352 -15.36 -21.74 -3.51
N ARG A 353 -16.01 -20.73 -2.90
CA ARG A 353 -15.48 -19.96 -1.75
C ARG A 353 -14.05 -19.45 -1.98
N PRO A 354 -13.80 -18.70 -3.06
CA PRO A 354 -12.48 -18.16 -3.31
C PRO A 354 -12.06 -17.23 -2.16
N THR A 355 -10.79 -17.31 -1.81
CA THR A 355 -10.19 -16.42 -0.79
C THR A 355 -9.28 -15.38 -1.43
N VAL A 356 -9.04 -15.56 -2.73
CA VAL A 356 -8.47 -14.58 -3.65
C VAL A 356 -9.37 -14.53 -4.87
N LEU A 357 -9.71 -13.31 -5.27
CA LEU A 357 -10.29 -13.04 -6.56
C LEU A 357 -9.40 -12.05 -7.31
N ALA A 358 -8.92 -12.42 -8.49
CA ALA A 358 -8.11 -11.57 -9.36
C ALA A 358 -8.90 -11.04 -10.55
N THR A 359 -8.59 -9.80 -10.96
CA THR A 359 -9.10 -9.19 -12.20
C THR A 359 -8.00 -8.37 -12.86
N TYR A 360 -8.27 -7.84 -14.06
CA TYR A 360 -7.42 -6.84 -14.69
C TYR A 360 -8.20 -5.54 -14.88
N ASN A 361 -7.90 -4.51 -14.07
CA ASN A 361 -8.64 -3.23 -14.04
C ASN A 361 -10.09 -3.35 -13.52
N GLY A 362 -10.39 -4.39 -12.74
CA GLY A 362 -11.76 -4.67 -12.29
C GLY A 362 -12.32 -3.69 -11.27
N ASP A 363 -11.49 -2.94 -10.54
CA ASP A 363 -11.98 -1.84 -9.69
C ASP A 363 -12.69 -0.75 -10.51
N SER A 364 -12.18 -0.48 -11.72
CA SER A 364 -12.64 0.64 -12.56
C SER A 364 -13.64 0.23 -13.65
N PHE A 365 -13.79 -1.06 -13.94
CA PHE A 365 -14.68 -1.55 -14.98
C PHE A 365 -15.54 -2.73 -14.53
N ASP A 366 -14.96 -3.91 -14.36
CA ASP A 366 -15.67 -5.18 -14.19
C ASP A 366 -16.65 -5.16 -13.02
N TRP A 367 -16.16 -4.86 -11.81
CA TRP A 367 -16.99 -4.85 -10.61
C TRP A 367 -18.06 -3.76 -10.62
N PRO A 368 -17.75 -2.48 -10.95
CA PRO A 368 -18.79 -1.47 -11.14
C PRO A 368 -19.89 -1.89 -12.10
N PHE A 369 -19.53 -2.57 -13.18
CA PHE A 369 -20.49 -3.03 -14.18
C PHE A 369 -21.36 -4.15 -13.61
N VAL A 370 -20.75 -5.21 -13.07
CA VAL A 370 -21.45 -6.35 -12.43
C VAL A 370 -22.40 -5.88 -11.33
N ASP A 371 -21.95 -5.00 -10.44
CA ASP A 371 -22.73 -4.46 -9.34
C ASP A 371 -23.93 -3.63 -9.83
N THR A 372 -23.74 -2.80 -10.85
CA THR A 372 -24.84 -2.00 -11.45
C THR A 372 -25.87 -2.90 -12.13
N ARG A 373 -25.43 -3.91 -12.88
CA ARG A 373 -26.32 -4.87 -13.55
C ARG A 373 -27.04 -5.77 -12.55
N ALA A 374 -26.38 -6.22 -11.48
CA ALA A 374 -27.00 -6.95 -10.39
C ALA A 374 -28.14 -6.15 -9.76
N ARG A 375 -27.92 -4.87 -9.43
CA ARG A 375 -28.98 -4.00 -8.91
C ARG A 375 -30.12 -3.78 -9.89
N HIS A 376 -29.84 -3.68 -11.18
CA HIS A 376 -30.88 -3.57 -12.22
C HIS A 376 -31.85 -4.76 -12.18
N HIS A 377 -31.34 -5.96 -11.89
CA HIS A 377 -32.11 -7.19 -11.75
C HIS A 377 -32.61 -7.48 -10.32
N GLY A 378 -32.45 -6.53 -9.40
CA GLY A 378 -32.88 -6.67 -8.00
C GLY A 378 -32.03 -7.64 -7.17
N ILE A 379 -30.78 -7.89 -7.58
CA ILE A 379 -29.81 -8.73 -6.87
C ILE A 379 -28.89 -7.82 -6.04
N ASP A 380 -28.80 -8.07 -4.73
CA ASP A 380 -27.87 -7.38 -3.85
C ASP A 380 -26.54 -8.14 -3.77
N MET A 381 -25.53 -7.67 -4.51
CA MET A 381 -24.21 -8.28 -4.58
C MET A 381 -23.54 -8.42 -3.20
N SER A 382 -23.77 -7.47 -2.29
CA SER A 382 -23.19 -7.54 -0.94
C SER A 382 -23.83 -8.65 -0.12
N ALA A 383 -25.14 -8.85 -0.24
CA ALA A 383 -25.84 -9.93 0.47
C ALA A 383 -25.55 -11.31 -0.14
N GLU A 384 -25.35 -11.39 -1.45
CA GLU A 384 -25.09 -12.66 -2.14
C GLU A 384 -23.68 -13.17 -1.87
N ILE A 385 -22.67 -12.34 -2.13
CA ILE A 385 -21.25 -12.77 -2.15
C ILE A 385 -20.34 -11.97 -1.21
N GLY A 386 -20.87 -11.02 -0.43
CA GLY A 386 -20.08 -10.26 0.54
C GLY A 386 -19.16 -9.19 -0.07
N TRP A 387 -19.40 -8.80 -1.33
CA TRP A 387 -18.63 -7.78 -2.03
C TRP A 387 -19.29 -6.40 -1.93
N TYR A 388 -18.50 -5.39 -1.62
CA TYR A 388 -18.98 -4.02 -1.47
C TYR A 388 -17.99 -3.02 -2.07
N ARG A 389 -18.50 -1.86 -2.46
CA ARG A 389 -17.70 -0.71 -2.87
C ARG A 389 -17.31 0.12 -1.66
N ASP A 390 -16.03 0.41 -1.49
CA ASP A 390 -15.52 1.20 -0.38
C ASP A 390 -15.51 2.72 -0.68
N GLU A 391 -15.00 3.52 0.26
CA GLU A 391 -14.94 4.98 0.14
C GLU A 391 -13.95 5.48 -0.93
N SER A 392 -13.07 4.61 -1.42
CA SER A 392 -12.09 4.89 -2.48
C SER A 392 -12.59 4.45 -3.87
N ASP A 393 -13.87 4.09 -3.98
CA ASP A 393 -14.49 3.51 -5.17
C ASP A 393 -13.82 2.19 -5.63
N GLU A 394 -13.29 1.42 -4.69
CA GLU A 394 -12.69 0.10 -4.91
C GLU A 394 -13.62 -1.02 -4.41
N TYR A 395 -13.60 -2.17 -5.06
CA TYR A 395 -14.43 -3.31 -4.65
C TYR A 395 -13.66 -4.26 -3.75
N LYS A 396 -14.23 -4.56 -2.58
CA LYS A 396 -13.58 -5.33 -1.52
C LYS A 396 -14.53 -6.36 -0.94
N SER A 397 -13.95 -7.38 -0.32
CA SER A 397 -14.64 -8.37 0.48
C SER A 397 -13.80 -8.68 1.73
N ARG A 398 -14.47 -9.17 2.78
CA ARG A 398 -13.81 -9.53 4.05
C ARG A 398 -13.12 -10.88 3.94
N THR A 399 -13.80 -11.87 3.37
CA THR A 399 -13.33 -13.26 3.23
C THR A 399 -12.48 -13.48 1.99
N CYS A 400 -12.63 -12.63 0.96
CA CYS A 400 -11.94 -12.75 -0.30
C CYS A 400 -11.14 -11.48 -0.60
N VAL A 401 -9.84 -11.64 -0.79
CA VAL A 401 -8.94 -10.55 -1.19
C VAL A 401 -9.15 -10.23 -2.66
N HIS A 402 -9.26 -8.95 -3.02
CA HIS A 402 -9.38 -8.52 -4.41
C HIS A 402 -8.02 -8.12 -4.99
N MET A 403 -7.51 -8.93 -5.92
CA MET A 403 -6.23 -8.77 -6.59
C MET A 403 -6.41 -8.17 -7.99
N ASP A 404 -6.63 -6.85 -8.06
CA ASP A 404 -6.59 -6.13 -9.33
C ASP A 404 -5.15 -6.06 -9.86
N CYS A 405 -4.82 -6.96 -10.80
CA CYS A 405 -3.49 -7.10 -11.38
C CYS A 405 -3.00 -5.81 -12.06
N PHE A 406 -3.91 -4.94 -12.51
CA PHE A 406 -3.53 -3.67 -13.13
C PHE A 406 -2.86 -2.72 -12.13
N ARG A 407 -3.15 -2.84 -10.83
CA ARG A 407 -2.46 -2.08 -9.77
C ARG A 407 -0.99 -2.48 -9.67
N TRP A 408 -0.72 -3.78 -9.68
CA TRP A 408 0.64 -4.31 -9.74
C TRP A 408 1.35 -3.90 -11.03
N VAL A 409 0.65 -3.95 -12.18
CA VAL A 409 1.23 -3.52 -13.46
C VAL A 409 1.71 -2.07 -13.40
N LYS A 410 0.88 -1.15 -12.89
CA LYS A 410 1.24 0.27 -12.79
C LYS A 410 2.39 0.53 -11.83
N ARG A 411 2.47 -0.20 -10.71
CA ARG A 411 3.43 0.09 -9.64
C ARG A 411 4.74 -0.69 -9.76
N ASP A 412 4.66 -1.98 -10.06
CA ASP A 412 5.75 -2.95 -9.81
C ASP A 412 6.23 -3.69 -11.07
N SER A 413 5.50 -3.64 -12.19
CA SER A 413 5.88 -4.42 -13.38
C SER A 413 7.10 -3.89 -14.13
N TYR A 414 7.48 -2.63 -13.88
CA TYR A 414 8.53 -1.89 -14.59
C TYR A 414 8.25 -1.70 -16.10
N LEU A 415 6.98 -1.87 -16.53
CA LEU A 415 6.58 -1.66 -17.91
C LEU A 415 6.27 -0.17 -18.19
N PRO A 416 6.62 0.33 -19.38
CA PRO A 416 6.27 1.69 -19.78
C PRO A 416 4.75 1.81 -19.90
N VAL A 417 4.22 3.02 -19.65
CA VAL A 417 2.77 3.30 -19.62
C VAL A 417 2.05 2.83 -20.90
N GLY A 418 2.68 2.98 -22.07
CA GLY A 418 2.13 2.52 -23.35
C GLY A 418 2.00 0.99 -23.51
N SER A 419 2.58 0.20 -22.60
CA SER A 419 2.58 -1.26 -22.61
C SER A 419 1.89 -1.87 -21.39
N GLN A 420 1.01 -1.10 -20.72
CA GLN A 420 0.26 -1.53 -19.54
C GLN A 420 -1.15 -2.05 -19.87
N GLY A 421 -1.48 -2.27 -21.16
CA GLY A 421 -2.69 -3.00 -21.53
C GLY A 421 -2.49 -4.51 -21.36
N LEU A 422 -3.56 -5.25 -21.02
CA LEU A 422 -3.50 -6.69 -20.75
C LEU A 422 -2.72 -7.46 -21.82
N LYS A 423 -2.98 -7.19 -23.10
CA LYS A 423 -2.28 -7.83 -24.23
C LYS A 423 -0.76 -7.64 -24.19
N ALA A 424 -0.30 -6.40 -24.05
CA ALA A 424 1.12 -6.08 -24.00
C ALA A 424 1.79 -6.67 -22.75
N VAL A 425 1.08 -6.68 -21.62
CA VAL A 425 1.55 -7.31 -20.37
C VAL A 425 1.67 -8.82 -20.55
N THR A 426 0.69 -9.48 -21.14
CA THR A 426 0.72 -10.92 -21.44
C THR A 426 1.89 -11.28 -22.34
N THR A 427 2.12 -10.53 -23.42
CA THR A 427 3.30 -10.74 -24.27
C THR A 427 4.62 -10.55 -23.50
N ALA A 428 4.72 -9.48 -22.70
CA ALA A 428 5.95 -9.14 -21.99
C ALA A 428 6.26 -10.04 -20.79
N LYS A 429 5.24 -10.54 -20.09
CA LYS A 429 5.37 -11.30 -18.84
C LYS A 429 5.09 -12.79 -19.03
N LEU A 430 4.07 -13.17 -19.80
CA LEU A 430 3.71 -14.57 -20.01
C LEU A 430 4.33 -15.17 -21.28
N GLY A 431 4.86 -14.34 -22.19
CA GLY A 431 5.65 -14.81 -23.34
C GLY A 431 4.85 -15.40 -24.49
N TYR A 432 3.55 -15.10 -24.58
CA TYR A 432 2.70 -15.46 -25.72
C TYR A 432 1.82 -14.27 -26.14
N ASN A 433 1.30 -14.31 -27.37
CA ASN A 433 0.38 -13.29 -27.86
C ASN A 433 -1.07 -13.75 -27.64
N PRO A 434 -1.85 -13.07 -26.78
CA PRO A 434 -3.25 -13.41 -26.57
C PRO A 434 -4.09 -13.06 -27.80
N MET A 435 -5.32 -13.58 -27.84
CA MET A 435 -6.27 -13.25 -28.91
C MET A 435 -6.63 -11.75 -28.87
N GLU A 436 -6.89 -11.18 -30.03
CA GLU A 436 -7.24 -9.76 -30.16
C GLU A 436 -8.45 -9.59 -31.07
N ILE A 437 -9.48 -8.95 -30.53
CA ILE A 437 -10.65 -8.46 -31.24
C ILE A 437 -10.68 -6.93 -31.08
N ASP A 438 -11.09 -6.21 -32.13
CA ASP A 438 -11.37 -4.79 -32.04
C ASP A 438 -12.63 -4.57 -31.17
N PRO A 439 -12.60 -3.73 -30.13
CA PRO A 439 -13.76 -3.46 -29.29
C PRO A 439 -15.03 -3.06 -30.05
N GLU A 440 -14.92 -2.45 -31.23
CA GLU A 440 -16.08 -2.09 -32.07
C GLU A 440 -16.75 -3.31 -32.72
N ASP A 441 -16.05 -4.43 -32.86
CA ASP A 441 -16.58 -5.65 -33.47
C ASP A 441 -17.20 -6.60 -32.44
N MET A 442 -16.92 -6.45 -31.13
CA MET A 442 -17.36 -7.38 -30.08
C MET A 442 -18.89 -7.57 -30.03
N THR A 443 -19.66 -6.48 -29.98
CA THR A 443 -21.14 -6.55 -29.97
C THR A 443 -21.68 -7.22 -31.23
N ARG A 444 -21.06 -6.96 -32.40
CA ARG A 444 -21.44 -7.61 -33.67
C ARG A 444 -21.11 -9.09 -33.65
N PHE A 445 -19.94 -9.46 -33.13
CA PHE A 445 -19.47 -10.84 -33.05
C PHE A 445 -20.32 -11.69 -32.11
N ALA A 446 -20.93 -11.13 -31.07
CA ALA A 446 -21.89 -11.86 -30.26
C ALA A 446 -23.03 -12.49 -31.10
N ALA A 447 -23.47 -11.79 -32.16
CA ALA A 447 -24.47 -12.29 -33.09
C ALA A 447 -23.89 -13.11 -34.26
N GLU A 448 -22.82 -12.60 -34.88
CA GLU A 448 -22.30 -13.15 -36.15
C GLU A 448 -21.26 -14.26 -35.96
N GLN A 449 -20.43 -14.17 -34.91
CA GLN A 449 -19.27 -15.04 -34.67
C GLN A 449 -19.08 -15.35 -33.17
N PRO A 450 -20.09 -15.95 -32.50
CA PRO A 450 -20.09 -16.06 -31.05
C PRO A 450 -18.95 -16.95 -30.51
N GLN A 451 -18.51 -17.96 -31.28
CA GLN A 451 -17.36 -18.81 -30.91
C GLN A 451 -16.04 -18.02 -30.86
N THR A 452 -15.82 -17.10 -31.81
CA THR A 452 -14.62 -16.25 -31.83
C THR A 452 -14.62 -15.30 -30.65
N LEU A 453 -15.77 -14.70 -30.32
CA LEU A 453 -15.91 -13.85 -29.13
C LEU A 453 -15.68 -14.66 -27.84
N ALA A 454 -16.20 -15.89 -27.76
CA ALA A 454 -15.96 -16.76 -26.62
C ALA A 454 -14.47 -17.10 -26.44
N GLN A 455 -13.74 -17.39 -27.53
CA GLN A 455 -12.30 -17.62 -27.50
C GLN A 455 -11.50 -16.40 -27.02
N TYR A 456 -11.94 -15.19 -27.38
CA TYR A 456 -11.35 -13.94 -26.89
C TYR A 456 -11.61 -13.76 -25.40
N SER A 457 -12.86 -13.90 -24.96
CA SER A 457 -13.24 -13.75 -23.55
C SER A 457 -12.48 -14.71 -22.64
N VAL A 458 -12.34 -15.99 -23.03
CA VAL A 458 -11.56 -16.95 -22.24
C VAL A 458 -10.05 -16.68 -22.30
N SER A 459 -9.55 -16.08 -23.38
CA SER A 459 -8.14 -15.69 -23.49
C SER A 459 -7.76 -14.66 -22.42
N ASP A 460 -8.64 -13.70 -22.13
CA ASP A 460 -8.41 -12.66 -21.13
C ASP A 460 -8.48 -13.22 -19.70
N ALA A 461 -9.39 -14.18 -19.43
CA ALA A 461 -9.40 -14.92 -18.17
C ALA A 461 -8.12 -15.76 -17.95
N VAL A 462 -7.64 -16.47 -18.99
CA VAL A 462 -6.38 -17.24 -18.93
C VAL A 462 -5.19 -16.31 -18.67
N ALA A 463 -5.10 -15.20 -19.41
CA ALA A 463 -4.05 -14.22 -19.22
C ALA A 463 -4.05 -13.65 -17.79
N THR A 464 -5.21 -13.27 -17.29
CA THR A 464 -5.37 -12.69 -15.94
C THR A 464 -5.02 -13.70 -14.85
N TYR A 465 -5.52 -14.94 -14.95
CA TYR A 465 -5.25 -16.01 -13.99
C TYR A 465 -3.75 -16.32 -13.89
N TYR A 466 -3.08 -16.56 -15.02
CA TYR A 466 -1.66 -16.92 -15.01
C TYR A 466 -0.74 -15.74 -14.72
N LEU A 467 -1.12 -14.51 -15.10
CA LEU A 467 -0.42 -13.30 -14.68
C LEU A 467 -0.46 -13.18 -13.14
N TYR A 468 -1.64 -13.38 -12.55
CA TYR A 468 -1.81 -13.38 -11.11
C TYR A 468 -0.94 -14.46 -10.45
N MET A 469 -1.11 -15.72 -10.84
CA MET A 469 -0.44 -16.86 -10.20
C MET A 469 1.09 -16.79 -10.29
N LYS A 470 1.64 -16.38 -11.44
CA LYS A 470 3.10 -16.33 -11.65
C LYS A 470 3.77 -15.10 -11.06
N TYR A 471 3.11 -13.94 -11.11
CA TYR A 471 3.76 -12.66 -10.76
C TYR A 471 3.17 -12.04 -9.49
N VAL A 472 1.85 -11.83 -9.45
CA VAL A 472 1.22 -11.03 -8.39
C VAL A 472 1.10 -11.81 -7.09
N HIS A 473 0.59 -13.04 -7.13
CA HIS A 473 0.40 -13.91 -5.96
C HIS A 473 1.69 -14.07 -5.13
N PRO A 474 2.81 -14.58 -5.70
CA PRO A 474 4.01 -14.78 -4.92
C PRO A 474 4.55 -13.47 -4.35
N PHE A 475 4.53 -12.39 -5.14
CA PHE A 475 5.06 -11.08 -4.78
C PHE A 475 4.28 -10.43 -3.63
N ILE A 476 2.96 -10.30 -3.75
CA ILE A 476 2.15 -9.60 -2.75
C ILE A 476 2.14 -10.34 -1.42
N PHE A 477 1.95 -11.66 -1.41
CA PHE A 477 2.00 -12.43 -0.16
C PHE A 477 3.42 -12.47 0.45
N SER A 478 4.48 -12.39 -0.35
CA SER A 478 5.85 -12.20 0.19
C SER A 478 5.98 -10.86 0.91
N LEU A 479 5.44 -9.79 0.33
CA LEU A 479 5.49 -8.47 0.96
C LEU A 479 4.66 -8.42 2.24
N CYS A 480 3.51 -9.10 2.29
CA CYS A 480 2.67 -9.19 3.49
C CYS A 480 3.41 -9.83 4.69
N ASN A 481 4.37 -10.72 4.45
CA ASN A 481 5.15 -11.36 5.53
C ASN A 481 5.99 -10.36 6.35
N ILE A 482 6.28 -9.18 5.78
CA ILE A 482 7.07 -8.14 6.46
C ILE A 482 6.25 -6.85 6.67
N ILE A 483 5.30 -6.54 5.79
CA ILE A 483 4.43 -5.38 5.87
C ILE A 483 3.17 -5.73 6.69
N PRO A 484 2.89 -5.05 7.81
CA PRO A 484 1.71 -5.28 8.67
C PRO A 484 0.39 -4.74 8.09
N LEU A 485 0.11 -5.05 6.82
CA LEU A 485 -1.12 -4.68 6.11
C LEU A 485 -1.77 -5.93 5.51
N ASN A 486 -3.05 -5.83 5.16
CA ASN A 486 -3.70 -6.89 4.40
C ASN A 486 -3.28 -6.85 2.92
N PRO A 487 -3.49 -7.93 2.15
CA PRO A 487 -2.97 -8.01 0.79
C PRO A 487 -3.60 -6.98 -0.16
N ASP A 488 -4.88 -6.62 0.05
CA ASP A 488 -5.56 -5.56 -0.71
C ASP A 488 -4.83 -4.23 -0.62
N GLU A 489 -4.39 -3.86 0.58
CA GLU A 489 -3.65 -2.62 0.81
C GLU A 489 -2.20 -2.70 0.36
N VAL A 490 -1.53 -3.85 0.53
CA VAL A 490 -0.17 -4.07 0.02
C VAL A 490 -0.13 -3.94 -1.50
N LEU A 491 -1.18 -4.36 -2.21
CA LEU A 491 -1.29 -4.19 -3.67
C LEU A 491 -1.56 -2.73 -4.08
N ARG A 492 -2.38 -1.99 -3.31
CA ARG A 492 -2.93 -0.70 -3.74
C ARG A 492 -2.20 0.53 -3.24
N LYS A 493 -1.61 0.49 -2.04
CA LYS A 493 -0.90 1.65 -1.48
C LYS A 493 0.35 1.98 -2.29
N GLY A 494 0.74 3.25 -2.31
CA GLY A 494 2.00 3.67 -2.92
C GLY A 494 3.21 3.07 -2.19
N SER A 495 4.30 2.83 -2.91
CA SER A 495 5.53 2.27 -2.35
C SER A 495 6.08 3.09 -1.18
N GLY A 496 5.94 4.43 -1.22
CA GLY A 496 6.31 5.30 -0.09
C GLY A 496 5.57 4.98 1.20
N THR A 497 4.26 4.66 1.13
CA THR A 497 3.48 4.26 2.31
C THR A 497 3.85 2.86 2.80
N LEU A 498 4.25 1.96 1.89
CA LEU A 498 4.79 0.66 2.28
C LEU A 498 6.10 0.83 3.06
N CYS A 499 6.99 1.72 2.61
CA CYS A 499 8.22 2.08 3.34
C CYS A 499 7.92 2.74 4.70
N GLU A 500 6.96 3.68 4.76
CA GLU A 500 6.50 4.29 6.02
C GLU A 500 6.09 3.20 7.02
N THR A 501 5.31 2.22 6.57
CA THR A 501 4.84 1.12 7.41
C THR A 501 5.99 0.24 7.92
N LEU A 502 6.98 -0.07 7.08
CA LEU A 502 8.18 -0.81 7.49
C LEU A 502 8.99 -0.02 8.53
N LEU A 503 9.18 1.27 8.31
CA LEU A 503 9.88 2.15 9.25
C LEU A 503 9.14 2.27 10.59
N MET A 504 7.82 2.26 10.59
CA MET A 504 7.02 2.24 11.83
C MET A 504 7.24 0.97 12.64
N VAL A 505 7.39 -0.20 11.98
CA VAL A 505 7.73 -1.46 12.65
C VAL A 505 9.10 -1.37 13.32
N GLU A 506 10.12 -0.91 12.58
CA GLU A 506 11.47 -0.78 13.12
C GLU A 506 11.54 0.26 14.25
N ALA A 507 10.84 1.40 14.11
CA ALA A 507 10.74 2.41 15.16
C ALA A 507 10.07 1.86 16.43
N TYR A 508 8.98 1.11 16.29
CA TYR A 508 8.30 0.47 17.42
C TYR A 508 9.22 -0.52 18.14
N ASN A 509 9.90 -1.39 17.38
CA ASN A 509 10.84 -2.38 17.92
C ASN A 509 12.03 -1.72 18.62
N ALA A 510 12.51 -0.60 18.08
CA ALA A 510 13.57 0.21 18.68
C ALA A 510 13.10 1.12 19.83
N ASN A 511 11.83 1.04 20.24
CA ASN A 511 11.22 1.89 21.28
C ASN A 511 11.25 3.40 20.94
N VAL A 512 11.32 3.76 19.66
CA VAL A 512 11.31 5.13 19.15
C VAL A 512 9.87 5.64 19.00
N ALA A 513 9.59 6.82 19.55
CA ALA A 513 8.31 7.49 19.35
C ALA A 513 8.18 7.94 17.90
N ILE A 514 7.18 7.42 17.19
CA ILE A 514 7.03 7.71 15.75
C ILE A 514 6.73 9.21 15.56
N PRO A 515 7.48 9.93 14.72
CA PRO A 515 7.22 11.34 14.42
C PRO A 515 5.84 11.55 13.82
N ASN A 516 5.25 12.71 14.09
CA ASN A 516 4.03 13.13 13.39
C ASN A 516 4.32 13.36 11.91
N LYS A 517 3.32 13.14 11.05
CA LYS A 517 3.44 13.41 9.61
C LYS A 517 3.87 14.84 9.35
N HIS A 518 4.80 15.00 8.41
CA HIS A 518 5.27 16.30 7.97
C HIS A 518 4.08 17.11 7.42
N ALA A 519 3.98 18.37 7.86
CA ALA A 519 3.03 19.33 7.33
C ALA A 519 3.80 20.48 6.73
N ASP A 520 3.68 20.66 5.42
CA ASP A 520 4.34 21.77 4.74
C ASP A 520 3.85 23.11 5.30
N PRO A 521 4.76 24.06 5.58
CA PRO A 521 4.36 25.40 5.96
C PRO A 521 3.60 26.05 4.80
N PRO A 522 2.57 26.88 5.09
CA PRO A 522 1.71 27.45 4.05
C PRO A 522 2.45 28.38 3.10
N GLU A 523 3.50 29.05 3.57
CA GLU A 523 4.34 29.95 2.79
C GLU A 523 5.80 29.79 3.24
N ARG A 524 6.73 29.69 2.28
CA ARG A 524 8.18 29.77 2.50
C ARG A 524 8.74 30.97 1.75
N MET A 525 9.67 31.68 2.37
CA MET A 525 10.34 32.84 1.77
C MET A 525 11.84 32.56 1.66
N TRP A 526 12.43 32.90 0.53
CA TRP A 526 13.88 32.87 0.33
C TRP A 526 14.34 34.19 -0.29
N ASP A 527 15.30 34.87 0.35
CA ASP A 527 15.80 36.20 -0.06
C ASP A 527 14.69 37.22 -0.37
N GLY A 528 13.62 37.21 0.42
CA GLY A 528 12.46 38.11 0.25
C GLY A 528 11.48 37.74 -0.86
N HIS A 529 11.66 36.58 -1.52
CA HIS A 529 10.76 36.07 -2.54
C HIS A 529 9.99 34.86 -2.02
N LEU A 530 8.72 34.74 -2.40
CA LEU A 530 7.91 33.56 -2.12
C LEU A 530 8.44 32.37 -2.92
N VAL A 531 8.71 31.26 -2.25
CA VAL A 531 9.13 30.01 -2.88
C VAL A 531 7.89 29.28 -3.35
N GLU A 532 7.75 29.10 -4.67
CA GLU A 532 6.64 28.33 -5.26
C GLU A 532 6.84 26.83 -5.08
N THR A 533 8.05 26.33 -5.36
CA THR A 533 8.44 24.94 -5.15
C THR A 533 9.87 24.88 -4.63
N GLU A 534 10.10 24.03 -3.64
CA GLU A 534 11.42 23.75 -3.08
C GLU A 534 11.78 22.31 -3.40
N THR A 535 12.95 22.11 -4.01
CA THR A 535 13.45 20.78 -4.38
C THR A 535 14.98 20.81 -4.45
N TYR A 536 15.59 19.65 -4.67
CA TYR A 536 17.03 19.48 -4.85
C TYR A 536 17.35 19.10 -6.30
N VAL A 537 18.61 19.28 -6.70
CA VAL A 537 19.10 18.81 -8.01
C VAL A 537 19.10 17.29 -8.00
N GLY A 538 18.38 16.68 -8.95
CA GLY A 538 18.22 15.23 -9.06
C GLY A 538 19.37 14.52 -9.79
N GLY A 539 19.04 13.43 -10.49
CA GLY A 539 20.01 12.67 -11.27
C GLY A 539 20.62 13.47 -12.44
N HIS A 540 21.90 13.25 -12.68
CA HIS A 540 22.64 13.85 -13.80
C HIS A 540 22.45 13.01 -15.07
N VAL A 541 22.11 13.64 -16.19
CA VAL A 541 21.87 12.96 -17.48
C VAL A 541 22.61 13.70 -18.59
N GLU A 542 23.46 12.95 -19.32
CA GLU A 542 24.21 13.48 -20.46
C GLU A 542 24.14 12.51 -21.65
N ALA A 543 23.90 13.05 -22.84
CA ALA A 543 24.03 12.35 -24.10
C ALA A 543 25.30 12.84 -24.80
N LEU A 544 26.42 12.15 -24.57
CA LEU A 544 27.75 12.56 -25.05
C LEU A 544 27.90 12.41 -26.56
N GLU A 545 27.44 11.26 -27.09
CA GLU A 545 27.50 10.93 -28.52
C GLU A 545 26.20 10.27 -28.97
N ALA A 546 25.85 10.46 -30.24
CA ALA A 546 24.71 9.81 -30.88
C ALA A 546 25.16 9.13 -32.17
N GLY A 547 24.63 7.95 -32.46
CA GLY A 547 24.99 7.19 -33.65
C GLY A 547 24.69 5.71 -33.52
N VAL A 548 25.14 4.95 -34.53
CA VAL A 548 25.09 3.49 -34.50
C VAL A 548 26.47 2.98 -34.10
N PHE A 549 26.54 2.41 -32.90
CA PHE A 549 27.74 1.78 -32.38
C PHE A 549 27.55 0.26 -32.40
N ARG A 550 28.47 -0.46 -33.04
CA ARG A 550 28.40 -1.92 -33.20
C ARG A 550 29.78 -2.54 -33.05
N SER A 551 29.83 -3.72 -32.46
CA SER A 551 31.05 -4.49 -32.22
C SER A 551 31.77 -4.93 -33.50
N ASP A 552 31.15 -4.81 -34.67
CA ASP A 552 31.71 -5.18 -35.97
C ASP A 552 32.05 -3.98 -36.86
N ILE A 553 31.94 -2.75 -36.33
CA ILE A 553 32.29 -1.51 -37.04
C ILE A 553 33.42 -0.83 -36.29
N ASN A 554 34.56 -0.63 -36.96
CA ASN A 554 35.70 0.05 -36.34
C ASN A 554 35.34 1.48 -35.93
N MET A 555 35.88 1.90 -34.80
CA MET A 555 35.77 3.24 -34.25
C MET A 555 37.13 3.86 -34.00
N HIS A 556 37.21 5.18 -34.11
CA HIS A 556 38.39 5.93 -33.76
C HIS A 556 38.44 6.18 -32.26
N PHE A 557 39.46 5.65 -31.59
CA PHE A 557 39.72 5.91 -30.18
C PHE A 557 40.90 6.85 -30.03
N ARG A 558 40.76 7.81 -29.11
CA ARG A 558 41.84 8.67 -28.64
C ARG A 558 41.98 8.48 -27.14
N ILE A 559 42.89 7.59 -26.75
CA ILE A 559 43.20 7.32 -25.35
C ILE A 559 44.08 8.45 -24.80
N ASP A 560 43.88 8.83 -23.54
CA ASP A 560 44.80 9.69 -22.81
C ASP A 560 45.94 8.85 -22.21
N PRO A 561 47.19 8.99 -22.69
CA PRO A 561 48.31 8.20 -22.18
C PRO A 561 48.57 8.40 -20.68
N ALA A 562 48.27 9.60 -20.16
CA ALA A 562 48.43 9.87 -18.73
C ALA A 562 47.46 9.03 -17.88
N GLY A 563 46.20 8.91 -18.33
CA GLY A 563 45.21 8.05 -17.70
C GLY A 563 45.59 6.57 -17.75
N ALA A 564 46.11 6.08 -18.89
CA ALA A 564 46.60 4.71 -19.00
C ALA A 564 47.78 4.44 -18.05
N GLN A 565 48.72 5.39 -17.91
CA GLN A 565 49.81 5.28 -16.95
C GLN A 565 49.31 5.22 -15.50
N GLN A 566 48.33 6.06 -15.14
CA GLN A 566 47.72 6.02 -13.81
C GLN A 566 47.11 4.65 -13.50
N LEU A 567 46.40 4.04 -14.45
CA LEU A 567 45.84 2.70 -14.27
C LEU A 567 46.92 1.63 -14.06
N ILE A 568 48.06 1.73 -14.74
CA ILE A 568 49.22 0.83 -14.54
C ILE A 568 49.78 1.01 -13.13
N ASP A 569 49.95 2.26 -12.68
CA ASP A 569 50.51 2.58 -11.37
C ASP A 569 49.60 2.09 -10.22
N GLU A 570 48.28 2.09 -10.44
CA GLU A 570 47.26 1.65 -9.47
C GLU A 570 46.88 0.16 -9.61
N LEU A 571 47.40 -0.56 -10.61
CA LEU A 571 46.95 -1.90 -11.00
C LEU A 571 47.00 -2.90 -9.84
N ASP A 572 48.11 -2.96 -9.10
CA ASP A 572 48.27 -3.89 -7.98
C ASP A 572 47.27 -3.62 -6.85
N ARG A 573 46.91 -2.34 -6.63
CA ARG A 573 45.88 -1.97 -5.64
C ARG A 573 44.50 -2.39 -6.11
N ALA A 574 44.18 -2.16 -7.38
CA ALA A 574 42.88 -2.53 -7.95
C ALA A 574 42.67 -4.06 -7.97
N LEU A 575 43.69 -4.83 -8.35
CA LEU A 575 43.61 -6.30 -8.36
C LEU A 575 43.44 -6.87 -6.95
N ARG A 576 44.19 -6.35 -5.96
CA ARG A 576 43.99 -6.75 -4.56
C ARG A 576 42.59 -6.42 -4.06
N PHE A 577 42.07 -5.23 -4.38
CA PHE A 577 40.70 -4.88 -4.04
C PHE A 577 39.69 -5.86 -4.66
N SER A 578 39.86 -6.20 -5.94
CA SER A 578 38.98 -7.15 -6.61
C SER A 578 39.04 -8.56 -6.00
N ILE A 579 40.22 -9.03 -5.60
CA ILE A 579 40.40 -10.35 -4.98
C ILE A 579 39.84 -10.36 -3.55
N GLU A 580 40.25 -9.41 -2.72
CA GLU A 580 40.00 -9.41 -1.28
C GLU A 580 38.60 -8.89 -0.92
N VAL A 581 38.14 -7.83 -1.60
CA VAL A 581 36.87 -7.16 -1.28
C VAL A 581 35.73 -7.69 -2.13
N GLU A 582 35.88 -7.71 -3.45
CA GLU A 582 34.83 -8.17 -4.36
C GLU A 582 34.72 -9.70 -4.37
N GLY A 583 35.87 -10.38 -4.48
CA GLY A 583 35.98 -11.83 -4.54
C GLY A 583 35.92 -12.53 -3.17
N LYS A 584 36.18 -11.81 -2.08
CA LYS A 584 36.26 -12.35 -0.71
C LYS A 584 37.26 -13.52 -0.58
N LEU A 585 38.33 -13.47 -1.36
CA LEU A 585 39.42 -14.45 -1.34
C LEU A 585 40.64 -13.86 -0.65
N THR A 586 41.61 -14.71 -0.27
CA THR A 586 42.90 -14.22 0.20
C THR A 586 43.91 -14.24 -0.94
N MET A 587 44.90 -13.35 -0.89
CA MET A 587 45.99 -13.34 -1.86
C MET A 587 46.79 -14.66 -1.90
N GLU A 588 46.77 -15.43 -0.80
CA GLU A 588 47.44 -16.73 -0.72
C GLU A 588 46.74 -17.81 -1.58
N ASP A 589 45.44 -17.64 -1.85
CA ASP A 589 44.66 -18.57 -2.66
C ASP A 589 44.85 -18.35 -4.17
N ILE A 590 45.60 -17.31 -4.57
CA ILE A 590 45.72 -16.89 -5.96
C ILE A 590 47.05 -17.35 -6.56
N GLU A 591 47.00 -18.42 -7.35
CA GLU A 591 48.18 -19.03 -7.97
C GLU A 591 48.70 -18.25 -9.20
N ASN A 592 47.84 -17.50 -9.88
CA ASN A 592 48.12 -16.87 -11.19
C ASN A 592 48.17 -15.33 -11.15
N TYR A 593 48.40 -14.73 -9.97
CA TYR A 593 48.39 -13.27 -9.80
C TYR A 593 49.36 -12.56 -10.74
N ASP A 594 50.64 -12.95 -10.70
CA ASP A 594 51.69 -12.30 -11.49
C ASP A 594 51.45 -12.43 -13.00
N GLU A 595 50.88 -13.57 -13.43
CA GLU A 595 50.54 -13.82 -14.83
C GLU A 595 49.44 -12.86 -15.30
N VAL A 596 48.31 -12.82 -14.60
CA VAL A 596 47.15 -11.99 -14.98
C VAL A 596 47.51 -10.50 -14.88
N ARG A 597 48.22 -10.10 -13.81
CA ARG A 597 48.72 -8.74 -13.63
C ARG A 597 49.66 -8.34 -14.76
N GLY A 598 50.54 -9.23 -15.19
CA GLY A 598 51.42 -9.02 -16.35
C GLY A 598 50.65 -8.85 -17.67
N GLN A 599 49.62 -9.67 -17.91
CA GLN A 599 48.77 -9.57 -19.10
C GLN A 599 48.02 -8.22 -19.15
N ILE A 600 47.41 -7.80 -18.05
CA ILE A 600 46.68 -6.52 -17.98
C ILE A 600 47.64 -5.34 -18.16
N ALA A 601 48.80 -5.36 -17.49
CA ALA A 601 49.81 -4.31 -17.63
C ALA A 601 50.27 -4.16 -19.08
N ALA A 602 50.55 -5.26 -19.78
CA ALA A 602 50.97 -5.23 -21.18
C ALA A 602 49.88 -4.61 -22.09
N CYS A 603 48.61 -4.91 -21.87
CA CYS A 603 47.51 -4.29 -22.60
C CYS A 603 47.40 -2.77 -22.33
N LEU A 604 47.56 -2.34 -21.08
CA LEU A 604 47.54 -0.92 -20.72
C LEU A 604 48.75 -0.17 -21.28
N GLU A 605 49.92 -0.80 -21.32
CA GLU A 605 51.13 -0.26 -21.95
C GLU A 605 50.93 -0.07 -23.46
N ASP A 606 50.30 -1.02 -24.16
CA ASP A 606 49.95 -0.87 -25.58
C ASP A 606 48.98 0.29 -25.83
N LEU A 607 47.97 0.47 -24.95
CA LEU A 607 47.05 1.61 -25.02
C LEU A 607 47.75 2.95 -24.76
N ARG A 608 48.71 2.99 -23.84
CA ARG A 608 49.52 4.18 -23.54
C ARG A 608 50.43 4.55 -24.71
N ASP A 609 51.12 3.57 -25.28
CA ASP A 609 52.17 3.78 -26.29
C ASP A 609 51.57 3.95 -27.71
N THR A 610 50.37 3.40 -27.96
CA THR A 610 49.58 3.56 -29.19
C THR A 610 48.18 4.13 -28.90
N PRO A 611 48.06 5.43 -28.55
CA PRO A 611 46.81 6.01 -28.04
C PRO A 611 45.77 6.36 -29.12
N LEU A 612 46.18 6.47 -30.39
CA LEU A 612 45.29 6.72 -31.52
C LEU A 612 45.00 5.40 -32.24
N ARG A 613 43.78 4.89 -32.10
CA ARG A 613 43.41 3.55 -32.57
C ARG A 613 42.21 3.58 -33.48
N ASN A 614 42.10 2.58 -34.35
CA ASN A 614 40.94 2.38 -35.22
C ASN A 614 40.58 0.89 -35.29
N GLU A 615 39.72 0.46 -34.39
CA GLU A 615 39.41 -0.95 -34.14
C GLU A 615 37.95 -1.12 -33.70
N PRO A 616 37.39 -2.34 -33.74
CA PRO A 616 36.02 -2.57 -33.31
C PRO A 616 35.83 -2.30 -31.80
N PRO A 617 34.73 -1.65 -31.38
CA PRO A 617 34.46 -1.34 -29.98
C PRO A 617 34.00 -2.58 -29.20
N LEU A 618 34.20 -2.53 -27.88
CA LEU A 618 33.44 -3.32 -26.92
C LEU A 618 32.38 -2.42 -26.28
N LEU A 619 31.11 -2.81 -26.39
CA LEU A 619 29.99 -2.05 -25.85
C LEU A 619 29.70 -2.52 -24.42
N TYR A 620 30.02 -1.67 -23.44
CA TYR A 620 29.79 -1.96 -22.01
C TYR A 620 28.71 -1.07 -21.42
N HIS A 621 27.95 -1.63 -20.48
CA HIS A 621 27.04 -0.90 -19.59
C HIS A 621 27.52 -1.12 -18.16
N LEU A 622 27.88 -0.04 -17.47
CA LEU A 622 28.27 -0.07 -16.06
C LEU A 622 27.16 0.60 -15.26
N ASP A 623 26.62 -0.12 -14.28
CA ASP A 623 25.56 0.37 -13.40
C ASP A 623 25.93 0.05 -11.95
N VAL A 624 25.70 1.01 -11.05
CA VAL A 624 25.94 0.82 -9.62
C VAL A 624 24.70 0.17 -9.02
N ALA A 625 24.83 -1.11 -8.69
CA ALA A 625 23.76 -1.87 -8.05
C ALA A 625 23.23 -1.14 -6.81
N ALA A 626 21.91 -0.88 -6.77
CA ALA A 626 21.24 -0.19 -5.68
C ALA A 626 21.96 1.11 -5.22
N MET A 627 22.30 1.98 -6.18
CA MET A 627 23.09 3.19 -5.95
C MET A 627 22.67 4.00 -4.71
N TYR A 628 21.42 4.50 -4.66
CA TYR A 628 20.98 5.35 -3.53
C TYR A 628 20.91 4.61 -2.20
N PRO A 629 20.34 3.39 -2.09
CA PRO A 629 20.44 2.60 -0.85
C PRO A 629 21.88 2.42 -0.35
N ASN A 630 22.83 2.13 -1.25
CA ASN A 630 24.24 1.98 -0.87
C ASN A 630 24.88 3.30 -0.43
N ILE A 631 24.54 4.42 -1.07
CA ILE A 631 24.98 5.76 -0.64
C ILE A 631 24.43 6.09 0.75
N ILE A 632 23.14 5.78 0.98
CA ILE A 632 22.46 5.96 2.28
C ILE A 632 23.19 5.16 3.37
N LEU A 633 23.47 3.87 3.13
CA LEU A 633 24.16 3.02 4.10
C LEU A 633 25.61 3.46 4.36
N THR A 634 26.35 3.78 3.31
CA THR A 634 27.76 4.20 3.39
C THR A 634 27.92 5.48 4.21
N ASN A 635 27.03 6.46 3.97
CA ASN A 635 27.10 7.76 4.64
C ASN A 635 26.17 7.84 5.86
N ARG A 636 25.49 6.75 6.22
CA ARG A 636 24.52 6.66 7.33
C ARG A 636 23.46 7.76 7.26
N LEU A 637 22.95 8.03 6.06
CA LEU A 637 21.95 9.07 5.83
C LEU A 637 20.59 8.63 6.37
N GLN A 638 20.02 9.44 7.26
CA GLN A 638 18.64 9.28 7.71
C GLN A 638 18.11 10.66 8.11
N PRO A 639 16.79 10.92 7.97
CA PRO A 639 16.22 12.23 8.25
C PRO A 639 16.61 12.79 9.62
N ASP A 640 16.49 11.99 10.68
CA ASP A 640 16.78 12.40 12.06
C ASP A 640 18.28 12.59 12.36
N ALA A 641 19.19 12.16 11.46
CA ALA A 641 20.62 12.40 11.59
C ALA A 641 21.08 13.75 11.00
N ILE A 642 20.19 14.47 10.31
CA ILE A 642 20.47 15.79 9.78
C ILE A 642 20.19 16.83 10.86
N VAL A 643 21.25 17.30 11.53
CA VAL A 643 21.16 18.26 12.65
C VAL A 643 21.81 19.59 12.28
N ASP A 644 21.34 20.66 12.90
CA ASP A 644 21.96 21.98 12.78
C ASP A 644 23.20 22.13 13.69
N GLU A 645 23.97 23.20 13.48
CA GLU A 645 25.18 23.47 14.25
C GLU A 645 24.89 23.63 15.75
N ALA A 646 23.73 24.20 16.11
CA ALA A 646 23.35 24.42 17.51
C ALA A 646 23.10 23.09 18.23
N THR A 647 22.36 22.18 17.61
CA THR A 647 22.09 20.84 18.12
C THR A 647 23.40 20.06 18.23
N CYS A 648 24.24 20.09 17.21
CA CYS A 648 25.55 19.44 17.22
C CYS A 648 26.47 19.99 18.32
N ALA A 649 26.52 21.31 18.52
CA ALA A 649 27.32 21.96 19.56
C ALA A 649 26.87 21.59 20.98
N SER A 650 25.57 21.36 21.19
CA SER A 650 25.03 20.95 22.49
C SER A 650 25.16 19.46 22.80
N CYS A 651 25.66 18.66 21.84
CA CYS A 651 25.80 17.22 21.99
C CYS A 651 26.97 16.85 22.93
N ASP A 652 26.71 15.99 23.91
CA ASP A 652 27.71 15.50 24.87
C ASP A 652 28.86 14.67 24.24
N PHE A 653 28.68 14.25 22.99
CA PHE A 653 29.68 13.55 22.17
C PHE A 653 30.50 14.49 21.29
N ASN A 654 30.14 15.78 21.19
CA ASN A 654 30.91 16.78 20.45
C ASN A 654 32.10 17.32 21.28
N VAL A 655 32.94 16.39 21.74
CA VAL A 655 34.20 16.66 22.45
C VAL A 655 35.32 15.81 21.86
N PRO A 656 36.58 16.29 21.86
CA PRO A 656 37.70 15.53 21.31
C PRO A 656 37.85 14.15 21.97
N GLY A 657 37.86 13.08 21.17
CA GLY A 657 38.16 11.72 21.62
C GLY A 657 36.98 10.87 22.13
N LYS A 658 35.72 11.28 21.89
CA LYS A 658 34.51 10.51 22.27
C LYS A 658 33.79 9.76 21.13
N THR A 659 34.33 9.79 19.91
CA THR A 659 33.77 9.13 18.71
C THR A 659 34.63 7.97 18.24
#